data_AF-A0A316K996-F1
#
_entry.id   AF-A0A316K996-F1
#
_cell.length_a   1.000
_cell.length_b   1.000
_cell.length_c   1.000
_cell.angle_alpha   90.00
_cell.angle_beta   90.00
_cell.angle_gamma   90.00
#
_symmetry.space_group_name_H-M   'P 1'
#
loop_
_entity.id
_entity.type
_entity.pdbx_description
1 polymer ?
#
loop_
_entity_poly.entity_id
_entity_poly.type
_entity_poly.pdbx_seq_one_letter_code
_entity_poly.pdbx_strand_id
1 'polypeptide(L)'
;MRNFYLLIVLLLSFSAQAQLNEGLTPEERAYLFHVVKKSPILNNNLGRYFDYQGPEVTFPNGKINYDSVELLIINNPEYLIIRKEEISKSTKGLLAEASNKMAVWELNKVLLAKRKNPNNLKQYQNEFDAFEALLEEKLPSEAYRPKDGQQRPHPKIYNVLNPSLSLDDKVAMVESMRFLNMQERLELLRAMNHAVNEYVKGRTEQIYLHLGGEAEEFDNVLMAAGDGSGTSGLLEEREKNERGMWNRGLPKAVGLFPYDLMLQTIETKRKTTEKIEPARYAIHDFKTAGNNRLTNLHVDVWGYNSEKQTTVVIEKNGRQYLLFGSVDTRFLSPDSSFAEGTTFQAIINDLEFNHIAKLEDKISGRRGYDYWIEYNTKKKNSTEIKLQKKEMEYSNLGYTPITTDSKPSGKVKRSKKKAIKASSETFDGAPTTNSQRSERKKLQDQIVALQGAYDNYKKRIAELEIEKQEAIDRRAVLELRLDQYKALLGQNWMSFTEKDGLYTFEDSSTFDFYTQEFQFPAKELSEDFEVRLLAIPESSLSKNADEVMMHASVMDAEPNYDARINLELNDVFDSDKWDLLQSLFTQEDSVALHVFFESLLEKKMEFTIISRGQGVGKWNGAKTVKNYQPETLDRYPGTPSVSKMDSTFLRLRKSEVLVRIDRDIVLEVNSFTDPVKSNISVSNETILAAMNKYKLSKNDILSAYRTATIMNALQKEINTLAGMYLSREDATKVIDRFNKTWRKVRISVGPTSFKLSEFNL
;
A
#
# COMPACT_ATOMS: atom_id res chain seq x y z
N MET A 1 -52.13 -5.57 -44.84
CA MET A 1 -51.28 -6.68 -44.34
C MET A 1 -49.82 -6.53 -44.74
N ARG A 2 -49.48 -6.32 -46.03
CA ARG A 2 -48.08 -6.16 -46.50
C ARG A 2 -47.34 -4.93 -45.94
N ASN A 3 -48.03 -3.83 -45.66
CA ASN A 3 -47.43 -2.63 -45.05
C ASN A 3 -47.21 -2.73 -43.53
N PHE A 4 -47.83 -3.69 -42.84
CA PHE A 4 -47.69 -3.88 -41.39
C PHE A 4 -46.44 -4.72 -41.06
N TYR A 5 -46.13 -5.72 -41.89
CA TYR A 5 -44.88 -6.50 -41.77
C TYR A 5 -43.64 -5.66 -42.12
N LEU A 6 -43.75 -4.69 -43.02
CA LEU A 6 -42.64 -3.79 -43.35
C LEU A 6 -42.31 -2.82 -42.20
N LEU A 7 -43.31 -2.42 -41.41
CA LEU A 7 -43.12 -1.58 -40.22
C LEU A 7 -42.49 -2.36 -39.06
N ILE A 8 -42.82 -3.65 -38.90
CA ILE A 8 -42.21 -4.55 -37.90
C ILE A 8 -40.76 -4.88 -38.26
N VAL A 9 -40.43 -5.06 -39.54
CA VAL A 9 -39.04 -5.28 -39.98
C VAL A 9 -38.21 -4.00 -39.85
N LEU A 10 -38.78 -2.81 -40.07
CA LEU A 10 -38.11 -1.53 -39.82
C LEU A 10 -37.91 -1.26 -38.31
N LEU A 11 -38.84 -1.65 -37.43
CA LEU A 11 -38.67 -1.54 -35.97
C LEU A 11 -37.70 -2.58 -35.38
N LEU A 12 -37.61 -3.77 -35.96
CA LEU A 12 -36.62 -4.80 -35.59
C LEU A 12 -35.20 -4.48 -36.08
N SER A 13 -35.06 -3.65 -37.11
CA SER A 13 -33.75 -3.20 -37.61
C SER A 13 -33.13 -2.08 -36.78
N PHE A 14 -33.91 -1.43 -35.90
CA PHE A 14 -33.43 -0.41 -34.96
C PHE A 14 -33.14 -0.96 -33.55
N SER A 15 -33.38 -2.25 -33.29
CA SER A 15 -33.18 -2.88 -31.98
C SER A 15 -32.03 -3.90 -31.93
N ALA A 16 -31.26 -4.08 -33.02
CA ALA A 16 -30.17 -5.06 -33.10
C ALA A 16 -28.74 -4.47 -33.12
N GLN A 17 -28.58 -3.16 -32.86
CA GLN A 17 -27.25 -2.53 -32.69
C GLN A 17 -27.10 -1.70 -31.41
N ALA A 18 -28.08 -1.72 -30.51
CA ALA A 18 -28.01 -1.01 -29.24
C ALA A 18 -27.76 -2.00 -28.10
N GLN A 19 -26.48 -2.17 -27.69
CA GLN A 19 -26.09 -2.62 -26.33
C GLN A 19 -24.59 -2.83 -26.11
N LEU A 20 -23.74 -2.87 -27.14
CA LEU A 20 -22.36 -3.36 -26.94
C LEU A 20 -21.36 -2.38 -26.32
N ASN A 21 -21.60 -1.06 -26.27
CA ASN A 21 -20.57 -0.08 -25.85
C ASN A 21 -21.11 1.26 -25.28
N GLU A 22 -22.25 1.31 -24.57
CA GLU A 22 -22.75 2.59 -24.02
C GLU A 22 -21.80 3.17 -22.94
N GLY A 23 -21.58 4.49 -22.95
CA GLY A 23 -20.88 5.21 -21.87
C GLY A 23 -19.39 5.54 -22.08
N LEU A 24 -18.74 5.06 -23.14
CA LEU A 24 -17.35 5.44 -23.48
C LEU A 24 -17.24 5.92 -24.93
N THR A 25 -16.55 7.04 -25.16
CA THR A 25 -16.23 7.59 -26.48
C THR A 25 -15.23 6.69 -27.22
N PRO A 26 -15.11 6.80 -28.56
CA PRO A 26 -14.11 6.06 -29.32
C PRO A 26 -12.66 6.30 -28.85
N GLU A 27 -12.34 7.52 -28.42
CA GLU A 27 -11.01 7.85 -27.87
C GLU A 27 -10.77 7.14 -26.54
N GLU A 28 -11.75 7.15 -25.65
CA GLU A 28 -11.67 6.47 -24.36
C GLU A 28 -11.56 4.95 -24.53
N ARG A 29 -12.31 4.37 -25.47
CA ARG A 29 -12.24 2.93 -25.78
C ARG A 29 -10.87 2.52 -26.31
N ALA A 30 -10.31 3.33 -27.22
CA ALA A 30 -8.99 3.09 -27.79
C ALA A 30 -7.90 3.14 -26.72
N TYR A 31 -7.92 4.16 -25.84
CA TYR A 31 -6.92 4.27 -24.79
C TYR A 31 -7.09 3.20 -23.70
N LEU A 32 -8.33 2.86 -23.31
CA LEU A 32 -8.58 1.77 -22.36
C LEU A 32 -8.03 0.44 -22.87
N PHE A 33 -8.18 0.15 -24.16
CA PHE A 33 -7.55 -1.01 -24.80
C PHE A 33 -6.02 -0.98 -24.64
N HIS A 34 -5.39 0.16 -24.90
CA HIS A 34 -3.94 0.33 -24.72
C HIS A 34 -3.53 0.08 -23.26
N VAL A 35 -4.21 0.71 -22.29
CA VAL A 35 -3.96 0.52 -20.85
C VAL A 35 -4.01 -0.95 -20.47
N VAL A 36 -5.09 -1.64 -20.85
CA VAL A 36 -5.28 -3.05 -20.50
C VAL A 36 -4.24 -3.95 -21.16
N LYS A 37 -3.94 -3.77 -22.44
CA LYS A 37 -2.97 -4.62 -23.15
C LYS A 37 -1.51 -4.38 -22.75
N LYS A 38 -1.18 -3.18 -22.27
CA LYS A 38 0.19 -2.82 -21.88
C LYS A 38 0.50 -3.10 -20.41
N SER A 39 -0.51 -3.07 -19.53
CA SER A 39 -0.35 -3.47 -18.13
C SER A 39 -0.36 -5.00 -18.03
N PRO A 40 0.72 -5.67 -17.58
CA PRO A 40 0.76 -7.14 -17.53
C PRO A 40 -0.38 -7.75 -16.70
N ILE A 41 -0.70 -7.15 -15.55
CA ILE A 41 -1.77 -7.63 -14.66
C ILE A 41 -3.15 -7.49 -15.29
N LEU A 42 -3.43 -6.35 -15.94
CA LEU A 42 -4.70 -6.13 -16.63
C LEU A 42 -4.80 -7.02 -17.87
N ASN A 43 -3.72 -7.22 -18.63
CA ASN A 43 -3.76 -8.06 -19.82
C ASN A 43 -4.01 -9.54 -19.45
N ASN A 44 -3.37 -10.02 -18.39
CA ASN A 44 -3.53 -11.41 -17.93
C ASN A 44 -4.97 -11.69 -17.44
N ASN A 45 -5.58 -10.72 -16.75
CA ASN A 45 -6.87 -10.92 -16.11
C ASN A 45 -8.07 -10.43 -16.97
N LEU A 46 -7.95 -9.26 -17.60
CA LEU A 46 -9.00 -8.60 -18.38
C LEU A 46 -8.78 -8.64 -19.89
N GLY A 47 -7.54 -8.85 -20.36
CA GLY A 47 -7.17 -8.67 -21.76
C GLY A 47 -7.98 -9.52 -22.76
N ARG A 48 -8.46 -10.70 -22.36
CA ARG A 48 -9.30 -11.57 -23.20
C ARG A 48 -10.68 -10.96 -23.53
N TYR A 49 -11.16 -10.02 -22.72
CA TYR A 49 -12.46 -9.36 -22.89
C TYR A 49 -12.40 -8.12 -23.80
N PHE A 50 -11.20 -7.76 -24.25
CA PHE A 50 -10.92 -6.72 -25.23
C PHE A 50 -10.56 -7.37 -26.57
N ASP A 51 -11.59 -7.64 -27.37
CA ASP A 51 -11.47 -8.33 -28.65
C ASP A 51 -11.20 -7.32 -29.77
N TYR A 52 -9.96 -7.27 -30.24
CA TYR A 52 -9.54 -6.40 -31.35
C TYR A 52 -9.48 -7.20 -32.65
N GLN A 53 -10.28 -6.78 -33.62
CA GLN A 53 -10.46 -7.43 -34.93
C GLN A 53 -9.82 -6.64 -36.09
N GLY A 54 -9.14 -5.53 -35.78
CA GLY A 54 -8.45 -4.72 -36.77
C GLY A 54 -7.07 -5.29 -37.16
N PRO A 55 -6.37 -4.64 -38.12
CA PRO A 55 -5.05 -5.08 -38.54
C PRO A 55 -4.01 -4.87 -37.43
N GLU A 56 -3.08 -5.81 -37.30
CA GLU A 56 -1.94 -5.70 -36.40
C GLU A 56 -0.89 -4.74 -36.98
N VAL A 57 -0.54 -3.70 -36.21
CA VAL A 57 0.50 -2.74 -36.61
C VAL A 57 1.69 -2.91 -35.68
N THR A 58 2.85 -3.23 -36.22
CA THR A 58 4.09 -3.43 -35.44
C THR A 58 5.16 -2.40 -35.78
N PHE A 59 6.00 -2.09 -34.80
CA PHE A 59 7.25 -1.38 -35.01
C PHE A 59 8.26 -2.27 -35.75
N PRO A 60 9.35 -1.72 -36.31
CA PRO A 60 10.40 -2.50 -36.98
C PRO A 60 11.06 -3.59 -36.10
N ASN A 61 10.93 -3.48 -34.78
CA ASN A 61 11.41 -4.48 -33.81
C ASN A 61 10.40 -5.60 -33.52
N GLY A 62 9.28 -5.65 -34.24
CA GLY A 62 8.22 -6.65 -34.10
C GLY A 62 7.24 -6.40 -32.95
N LYS A 63 7.44 -5.37 -32.10
CA LYS A 63 6.49 -5.03 -31.03
C LYS A 63 5.26 -4.32 -31.59
N ILE A 64 4.08 -4.58 -31.03
CA ILE A 64 2.84 -3.88 -31.38
C ILE A 64 3.00 -2.37 -31.15
N ASN A 65 2.55 -1.60 -32.13
CA ASN A 65 2.50 -0.15 -32.08
C ASN A 65 1.11 0.30 -31.62
N TYR A 66 0.93 0.33 -30.30
CA TYR A 66 -0.34 0.69 -29.67
C TYR A 66 -0.86 2.08 -30.08
N ASP A 67 0.02 3.08 -30.26
CA ASP A 67 -0.40 4.42 -30.73
C ASP A 67 -1.09 4.36 -32.11
N SER A 68 -0.67 3.44 -32.99
CA SER A 68 -1.30 3.27 -34.31
C SER A 68 -2.60 2.47 -34.22
N VAL A 69 -2.64 1.45 -33.35
CA VAL A 69 -3.86 0.69 -33.08
C VAL A 69 -4.94 1.58 -32.46
N GLU A 70 -4.57 2.49 -31.55
CA GLU A 70 -5.48 3.49 -31.00
C GLU A 70 -6.14 4.33 -32.10
N LEU A 71 -5.35 4.86 -33.03
CA LEU A 71 -5.88 5.65 -34.15
C LEU A 71 -6.81 4.82 -35.05
N LEU A 72 -6.52 3.53 -35.24
CA LEU A 72 -7.40 2.63 -35.99
C LEU A 72 -8.74 2.44 -35.30
N ILE A 73 -8.73 2.23 -33.98
CA ILE A 73 -9.95 2.09 -33.16
C ILE A 73 -10.74 3.40 -33.12
N ILE A 74 -10.07 4.55 -32.98
CA ILE A 74 -10.73 5.87 -32.98
C ILE A 74 -11.47 6.10 -34.30
N ASN A 75 -10.82 5.78 -35.42
CA ASN A 75 -11.40 5.98 -36.75
C ASN A 75 -12.43 4.91 -37.14
N ASN A 76 -12.31 3.69 -36.61
CA ASN A 76 -13.19 2.55 -36.88
C ASN A 76 -13.53 1.83 -35.55
N PRO A 77 -14.47 2.39 -34.76
CA PRO A 77 -14.76 1.91 -33.41
C PRO A 77 -15.31 0.47 -33.34
N GLU A 78 -15.76 -0.08 -34.47
CA GLU A 78 -16.20 -1.46 -34.63
C GLU A 78 -15.06 -2.49 -34.55
N TYR A 79 -13.80 -2.07 -34.71
CA TYR A 79 -12.65 -2.98 -34.59
C TYR A 79 -12.40 -3.46 -33.16
N LEU A 80 -13.04 -2.87 -32.16
CA LEU A 80 -12.88 -3.26 -30.77
C LEU A 80 -14.23 -3.65 -30.17
N ILE A 81 -14.34 -4.84 -29.62
CA ILE A 81 -15.49 -5.27 -28.82
C ILE A 81 -15.03 -5.40 -27.37
N ILE A 82 -15.67 -4.65 -26.47
CA ILE A 82 -15.42 -4.71 -25.04
C ILE A 82 -16.59 -5.47 -24.40
N ARG A 83 -16.32 -6.67 -23.85
CA ARG A 83 -17.33 -7.51 -23.21
C ARG A 83 -17.59 -7.08 -21.77
N LYS A 84 -18.33 -5.98 -21.60
CA LYS A 84 -18.57 -5.35 -20.27
C LYS A 84 -19.14 -6.30 -19.23
N GLU A 85 -20.11 -7.13 -19.61
CA GLU A 85 -20.75 -8.12 -18.73
C GLU A 85 -19.79 -9.17 -18.15
N GLU A 86 -18.65 -9.41 -18.81
CA GLU A 86 -17.62 -10.33 -18.32
C GLU A 86 -16.52 -9.60 -17.55
N ILE A 87 -16.26 -8.34 -17.90
CA ILE A 87 -15.36 -7.47 -17.15
C ILE A 87 -15.93 -7.21 -15.77
N SER A 88 -17.23 -6.91 -15.63
CA SER A 88 -17.90 -6.65 -14.35
C SER A 88 -17.76 -7.78 -13.33
N LYS A 89 -17.58 -9.03 -13.80
CA LYS A 89 -17.37 -10.23 -12.97
C LYS A 89 -15.92 -10.44 -12.53
N SER A 90 -15.00 -9.56 -12.90
CA SER A 90 -13.60 -9.64 -12.47
C SER A 90 -13.42 -9.01 -11.08
N THR A 91 -12.25 -9.23 -10.46
CA THR A 91 -11.94 -8.60 -9.18
C THR A 91 -12.07 -7.09 -9.27
N LYS A 92 -12.69 -6.48 -8.24
CA LYS A 92 -13.03 -5.05 -8.27
C LYS A 92 -11.78 -4.20 -8.44
N GLY A 93 -10.69 -4.57 -7.75
CA GLY A 93 -9.42 -3.87 -7.83
C GLY A 93 -8.88 -3.66 -9.25
N LEU A 94 -8.99 -4.67 -10.12
CA LEU A 94 -8.51 -4.57 -11.50
C LEU A 94 -9.33 -3.59 -12.34
N LEU A 95 -10.64 -3.50 -12.10
CA LEU A 95 -11.49 -2.51 -12.75
C LEU A 95 -11.15 -1.11 -12.26
N ALA A 96 -10.90 -0.95 -10.95
CA ALA A 96 -10.42 0.31 -10.38
C ALA A 96 -9.08 0.73 -10.98
N GLU A 97 -8.11 -0.17 -11.11
CA GLU A 97 -6.81 0.13 -11.71
C GLU A 97 -6.93 0.60 -13.17
N ALA A 98 -7.70 -0.12 -13.99
CA ALA A 98 -7.94 0.26 -15.38
C ALA A 98 -8.61 1.64 -15.48
N SER A 99 -9.61 1.88 -14.61
CA SER A 99 -10.34 3.14 -14.52
C SER A 99 -9.44 4.29 -14.05
N ASN A 100 -8.55 4.03 -13.09
CA ASN A 100 -7.65 5.03 -12.53
C ASN A 100 -6.57 5.43 -13.53
N LYS A 101 -5.96 4.47 -14.23
CA LYS A 101 -5.01 4.74 -15.33
C LYS A 101 -5.65 5.56 -16.45
N MET A 102 -6.92 5.31 -16.75
CA MET A 102 -7.71 6.07 -17.70
C MET A 102 -7.97 7.50 -17.21
N ALA A 103 -8.40 7.68 -15.96
CA ALA A 103 -8.65 8.99 -15.35
C ALA A 103 -7.38 9.85 -15.27
N VAL A 104 -6.23 9.28 -14.89
CA VAL A 104 -4.93 9.97 -14.87
C VAL A 104 -4.52 10.42 -16.27
N TRP A 105 -4.72 9.58 -17.29
CA TRP A 105 -4.45 9.95 -18.67
C TRP A 105 -5.33 11.10 -19.14
N GLU A 106 -6.63 11.05 -18.83
CA GLU A 106 -7.58 12.10 -19.20
C GLU A 106 -7.18 13.43 -18.56
N LEU A 107 -6.91 13.44 -17.26
CA LEU A 107 -6.44 14.64 -16.56
C LEU A 107 -5.14 15.18 -17.18
N ASN A 108 -4.20 14.29 -17.52
CA ASN A 108 -2.97 14.68 -18.21
C ASN A 108 -3.27 15.38 -19.56
N LYS A 109 -4.26 14.91 -20.33
CA LYS A 109 -4.69 15.56 -21.58
C LYS A 109 -5.34 16.92 -21.33
N VAL A 110 -6.23 17.01 -20.34
CA VAL A 110 -6.96 18.22 -19.96
C VAL A 110 -5.97 19.33 -19.58
N LEU A 111 -5.01 19.05 -18.69
CA LEU A 111 -4.04 20.04 -18.24
C LEU A 111 -3.05 20.44 -19.35
N LEU A 112 -2.63 19.50 -20.20
CA LEU A 112 -1.80 19.82 -21.37
C LEU A 112 -2.56 20.65 -22.42
N ALA A 113 -3.86 20.41 -22.60
CA ALA A 113 -4.70 21.20 -23.49
C ALA A 113 -4.77 22.66 -23.03
N LYS A 114 -4.96 22.90 -21.72
CA LYS A 114 -4.96 24.24 -21.13
C LYS A 114 -3.67 24.98 -21.39
N ARG A 115 -2.54 24.28 -21.26
CA ARG A 115 -1.22 24.86 -21.50
C ARG A 115 -1.01 25.22 -22.98
N LYS A 116 -1.38 24.33 -23.90
CA LYS A 116 -1.15 24.52 -25.34
C LYS A 116 -2.08 25.57 -25.95
N ASN A 117 -3.36 25.55 -25.57
CA ASN A 117 -4.39 26.44 -26.09
C ASN A 117 -5.24 27.02 -24.96
N PRO A 118 -4.74 28.04 -24.21
CA PRO A 118 -5.41 28.55 -23.00
C PRO A 118 -6.84 29.08 -23.20
N ASN A 119 -7.16 29.49 -24.43
CA ASN A 119 -8.43 30.13 -24.81
C ASN A 119 -9.38 29.19 -25.58
N ASN A 120 -8.97 27.97 -25.92
CA ASN A 120 -9.80 27.01 -26.64
C ASN A 120 -9.39 25.57 -26.30
N LEU A 121 -10.06 25.01 -25.30
CA LEU A 121 -9.84 23.66 -24.79
C LEU A 121 -10.54 22.57 -25.63
N LYS A 122 -11.31 22.95 -26.66
CA LYS A 122 -12.12 22.04 -27.48
C LYS A 122 -13.02 21.16 -26.61
N GLN A 123 -12.83 19.84 -26.67
CA GLN A 123 -13.63 18.85 -25.94
C GLN A 123 -13.31 18.79 -24.44
N TYR A 124 -12.20 19.37 -23.98
CA TYR A 124 -11.73 19.27 -22.59
C TYR A 124 -12.20 20.43 -21.67
N GLN A 125 -13.14 21.25 -22.13
CA GLN A 125 -13.54 22.46 -21.41
C GLN A 125 -14.22 22.13 -20.08
N ASN A 126 -15.18 21.21 -20.10
CA ASN A 126 -15.97 20.85 -18.91
C ASN A 126 -15.09 20.17 -17.86
N GLU A 127 -14.20 19.30 -18.30
CA GLU A 127 -13.23 18.57 -17.48
C GLU A 127 -12.25 19.53 -16.81
N PHE A 128 -11.76 20.54 -17.56
CA PHE A 128 -10.91 21.57 -17.01
C PHE A 128 -11.65 22.43 -15.98
N ASP A 129 -12.89 22.83 -16.28
CA ASP A 129 -13.68 23.66 -15.38
C ASP A 129 -13.99 22.92 -14.06
N ALA A 130 -14.25 21.61 -14.13
CA ALA A 130 -14.41 20.76 -12.94
C ALA A 130 -13.11 20.68 -12.11
N PHE A 131 -11.97 20.46 -12.77
CA PHE A 131 -10.66 20.48 -12.10
C PHE A 131 -10.33 21.83 -11.48
N GLU A 132 -10.61 22.94 -12.18
CA GLU A 132 -10.36 24.29 -11.70
C GLU A 132 -11.20 24.61 -10.46
N ALA A 133 -12.47 24.18 -10.42
CA ALA A 133 -13.31 24.34 -9.24
C ALA A 133 -12.75 23.62 -8.00
N LEU A 134 -12.22 22.41 -8.16
CA LEU A 134 -11.57 21.65 -7.07
C LEU A 134 -10.28 22.34 -6.60
N LEU A 135 -9.52 22.91 -7.53
CA LEU A 135 -8.31 23.68 -7.21
C LEU A 135 -8.65 24.93 -6.40
N GLU A 136 -9.70 25.65 -6.80
CA GLU A 136 -10.15 26.88 -6.14
C GLU A 136 -10.62 26.65 -4.70
N GLU A 137 -11.14 25.45 -4.36
CA GLU A 137 -11.60 25.11 -3.00
C GLU A 137 -10.51 25.29 -1.93
N LYS A 138 -9.26 24.98 -2.26
CA LYS A 138 -8.12 25.01 -1.32
C LYS A 138 -7.06 26.05 -1.65
N LEU A 139 -7.28 26.87 -2.69
CA LEU A 139 -6.30 27.84 -3.15
C LEU A 139 -6.16 29.00 -2.14
N PRO A 140 -4.95 29.46 -1.78
CA PRO A 140 -4.78 30.60 -0.88
C PRO A 140 -5.31 31.90 -1.49
N SER A 141 -5.80 32.82 -0.65
CA SER A 141 -6.44 34.08 -1.09
C SER A 141 -5.56 34.93 -2.01
N GLU A 142 -4.26 34.98 -1.71
CA GLU A 142 -3.24 35.76 -2.41
C GLU A 142 -2.90 35.18 -3.79
N ALA A 143 -3.33 33.94 -4.06
CA ALA A 143 -3.18 33.31 -5.37
C ALA A 143 -4.23 33.77 -6.39
N TYR A 144 -5.23 34.54 -5.97
CA TYR A 144 -6.23 35.11 -6.86
C TYR A 144 -5.84 36.50 -7.37
N ARG A 145 -6.31 36.83 -8.58
CA ARG A 145 -6.18 38.17 -9.16
C ARG A 145 -7.52 38.63 -9.74
N PRO A 146 -7.93 39.89 -9.50
CA PRO A 146 -9.12 40.43 -10.13
C PRO A 146 -8.90 40.57 -11.64
N LYS A 147 -9.81 39.98 -12.42
CA LYS A 147 -9.89 40.14 -13.87
C LYS A 147 -11.36 40.22 -14.29
N ASP A 148 -11.73 41.27 -15.01
CA ASP A 148 -13.09 41.50 -15.52
C ASP A 148 -14.18 41.44 -14.42
N GLY A 149 -13.86 41.89 -13.20
CA GLY A 149 -14.76 41.89 -12.05
C GLY A 149 -14.92 40.54 -11.33
N GLN A 150 -14.22 39.49 -11.79
CA GLN A 150 -14.17 38.18 -11.14
C GLN A 150 -12.78 37.91 -10.54
N GLN A 151 -12.75 37.28 -9.37
CA GLN A 151 -11.52 36.69 -8.80
C GLN A 151 -11.19 35.45 -9.62
N ARG A 152 -9.99 35.37 -10.20
CA ARG A 152 -9.51 34.16 -10.90
C ARG A 152 -8.10 33.80 -10.46
N PRO A 153 -7.70 32.51 -10.53
CA PRO A 153 -6.34 32.10 -10.22
C PRO A 153 -5.31 32.88 -11.05
N HIS A 154 -4.19 33.24 -10.40
CA HIS A 154 -3.12 33.97 -11.06
C HIS A 154 -2.56 33.14 -12.24
N PRO A 155 -2.36 33.71 -13.44
CA PRO A 155 -1.99 32.94 -14.65
C PRO A 155 -0.72 32.08 -14.53
N LYS A 156 0.22 32.47 -13.65
CA LYS A 156 1.42 31.68 -13.37
C LYS A 156 1.14 30.32 -12.74
N ILE A 157 0.01 30.16 -12.05
CA ILE A 157 -0.40 28.90 -11.40
C ILE A 157 -0.62 27.82 -12.47
N TYR A 158 -1.27 28.16 -13.58
CA TYR A 158 -1.51 27.21 -14.67
C TYR A 158 -0.22 26.65 -15.30
N ASN A 159 0.91 27.34 -15.18
CA ASN A 159 2.20 26.80 -15.65
C ASN A 159 2.71 25.68 -14.74
N VAL A 160 2.41 25.74 -13.43
CA VAL A 160 2.81 24.73 -12.43
C VAL A 160 1.93 23.48 -12.54
N LEU A 161 0.70 23.62 -13.04
CA LEU A 161 -0.23 22.51 -13.31
C LEU A 161 0.23 21.59 -14.46
N ASN A 162 1.40 21.82 -15.06
CA ASN A 162 1.93 20.94 -16.09
C ASN A 162 2.13 19.51 -15.52
N PRO A 163 1.40 18.50 -16.03
CA PRO A 163 1.37 17.16 -15.45
C PRO A 163 2.67 16.38 -15.65
N SER A 164 3.59 16.89 -16.47
CA SER A 164 4.87 16.24 -16.77
C SER A 164 6.06 16.82 -15.98
N LEU A 165 5.82 17.80 -15.10
CA LEU A 165 6.85 18.34 -14.20
C LEU A 165 6.99 17.48 -12.95
N SER A 166 8.23 17.28 -12.50
CA SER A 166 8.51 16.69 -11.19
C SER A 166 8.08 17.63 -10.06
N LEU A 167 8.07 17.13 -8.81
CA LEU A 167 7.79 17.97 -7.66
C LEU A 167 8.84 19.08 -7.52
N ASP A 168 10.12 18.76 -7.69
CA ASP A 168 11.22 19.73 -7.61
C ASP A 168 11.04 20.88 -8.61
N ASP A 169 10.66 20.57 -9.85
CA ASP A 169 10.37 21.57 -10.87
C ASP A 169 9.19 22.45 -10.46
N LYS A 170 8.12 21.85 -9.91
CA LYS A 170 6.95 22.59 -9.41
C LYS A 170 7.31 23.49 -8.24
N VAL A 171 8.09 23.01 -7.27
CA VAL A 171 8.58 23.79 -6.12
C VAL A 171 9.40 24.98 -6.62
N ALA A 172 10.35 24.77 -7.54
CA ALA A 172 11.17 25.84 -8.10
C ALA A 172 10.32 26.91 -8.81
N MET A 173 9.27 26.51 -9.53
CA MET A 173 8.34 27.45 -10.16
C MET A 173 7.51 28.24 -9.15
N VAL A 174 7.03 27.59 -8.09
CA VAL A 174 6.26 28.22 -7.02
C VAL A 174 7.14 29.17 -6.20
N GLU A 175 8.41 28.85 -5.95
CA GLU A 175 9.37 29.74 -5.28
C GLU A 175 9.61 31.06 -6.06
N SER A 176 9.45 31.04 -7.38
CA SER A 176 9.52 32.25 -8.22
C SER A 176 8.31 33.18 -8.04
N MET A 177 7.22 32.71 -7.41
CA MET A 177 6.00 33.47 -7.15
C MET A 177 6.17 34.36 -5.92
N ARG A 178 6.83 35.50 -6.12
CA ARG A 178 7.11 36.49 -5.05
C ARG A 178 5.87 37.10 -4.40
N PHE A 179 4.69 36.93 -4.99
CA PHE A 179 3.42 37.38 -4.43
C PHE A 179 2.86 36.43 -3.38
N LEU A 180 3.43 35.22 -3.25
CA LEU A 180 3.11 34.25 -2.20
C LEU A 180 4.26 34.16 -1.20
N ASN A 181 3.93 34.09 0.09
CA ASN A 181 4.86 33.75 1.17
C ASN A 181 5.12 32.22 1.22
N MET A 182 6.05 31.74 2.05
CA MET A 182 6.41 30.30 2.06
C MET A 182 5.26 29.37 2.47
N GLN A 183 4.40 29.81 3.39
CA GLN A 183 3.24 29.04 3.82
C GLN A 183 2.18 28.97 2.71
N GLU A 184 1.88 30.10 2.05
CA GLU A 184 0.96 30.15 0.90
C GLU A 184 1.48 29.35 -0.30
N ARG A 185 2.80 29.26 -0.48
CA ARG A 185 3.42 28.40 -1.51
C ARG A 185 3.20 26.91 -1.22
N LEU A 186 3.34 26.51 0.04
CA LEU A 186 3.01 25.16 0.48
C LEU A 186 1.52 24.85 0.28
N GLU A 187 0.66 25.79 0.64
CA GLU A 187 -0.80 25.69 0.47
C GLU A 187 -1.21 25.58 -0.99
N LEU A 188 -0.57 26.34 -1.90
CA LEU A 188 -0.77 26.21 -3.34
C LEU A 188 -0.46 24.79 -3.84
N LEU A 189 0.67 24.20 -3.43
CA LEU A 189 1.03 22.84 -3.84
C LEU A 189 0.07 21.80 -3.23
N ARG A 190 -0.36 21.98 -1.98
CA ARG A 190 -1.37 21.12 -1.33
C ARG A 190 -2.74 21.24 -2.01
N ALA A 191 -3.13 22.43 -2.45
CA ALA A 191 -4.36 22.64 -3.22
C ALA A 191 -4.32 21.90 -4.56
N MET A 192 -3.16 21.91 -5.24
CA MET A 192 -2.95 21.13 -6.45
C MET A 192 -3.06 19.61 -6.19
N ASN A 193 -2.42 19.12 -5.12
CA ASN A 193 -2.49 17.72 -4.71
C ASN A 193 -3.94 17.28 -4.44
N HIS A 194 -4.71 18.11 -3.73
CA HIS A 194 -6.12 17.88 -3.46
C HIS A 194 -6.95 17.84 -4.76
N ALA A 195 -6.82 18.83 -5.63
CA ALA A 195 -7.56 18.88 -6.89
C ALA A 195 -7.30 17.69 -7.80
N VAL A 196 -6.04 17.23 -7.85
CA VAL A 196 -5.67 16.02 -8.61
C VAL A 196 -6.34 14.77 -8.02
N ASN A 197 -6.25 14.55 -6.71
CA ASN A 197 -6.85 13.38 -6.08
C ASN A 197 -8.38 13.37 -6.20
N GLU A 198 -9.06 14.48 -5.95
CA GLU A 198 -10.53 14.55 -6.05
C GLU A 198 -11.02 14.37 -7.50
N TYR A 199 -10.34 15.00 -8.47
CA TYR A 199 -10.70 14.83 -9.88
C TYR A 199 -10.54 13.38 -10.30
N VAL A 200 -9.38 12.78 -10.00
CA VAL A 200 -9.09 11.40 -10.40
C VAL A 200 -10.01 10.42 -9.67
N LYS A 201 -10.32 10.65 -8.39
CA LYS A 201 -11.27 9.83 -7.64
C LYS A 201 -12.64 9.79 -8.31
N GLY A 202 -13.25 10.96 -8.51
CA GLY A 202 -14.59 11.04 -9.12
C GLY A 202 -14.63 10.50 -10.55
N ARG A 203 -13.56 10.75 -11.33
CA ARG A 203 -13.50 10.24 -12.70
C ARG A 203 -13.26 8.73 -12.76
N THR A 204 -12.43 8.19 -11.88
CA THR A 204 -12.21 6.74 -11.73
C THR A 204 -13.52 6.05 -11.41
N GLU A 205 -14.30 6.55 -10.46
CA GLU A 205 -15.58 5.98 -10.07
C GLU A 205 -16.57 5.94 -11.26
N GLN A 206 -16.68 7.03 -12.03
CA GLN A 206 -17.52 7.05 -13.23
C GLN A 206 -17.13 5.97 -14.25
N ILE A 207 -15.83 5.83 -14.53
CA ILE A 207 -15.34 4.83 -15.49
C ILE A 207 -15.53 3.42 -14.93
N TYR A 208 -15.31 3.24 -13.62
CA TYR A 208 -15.54 1.97 -12.91
C TYR A 208 -16.98 1.49 -13.08
N LEU A 209 -17.95 2.38 -12.85
CA LEU A 209 -19.38 2.11 -13.07
C LEU A 209 -19.68 1.83 -14.56
N HIS A 210 -19.07 2.57 -15.49
CA HIS A 210 -19.24 2.33 -16.93
C HIS A 210 -18.66 0.98 -17.41
N LEU A 211 -17.71 0.40 -16.68
CA LEU A 211 -17.18 -0.95 -16.90
C LEU A 211 -18.01 -2.04 -16.22
N GLY A 212 -19.10 -1.66 -15.53
CA GLY A 212 -19.98 -2.57 -14.80
C GLY A 212 -19.50 -2.90 -13.40
N GLY A 213 -18.54 -2.13 -12.86
CA GLY A 213 -18.21 -2.20 -11.45
C GLY A 213 -19.38 -1.70 -10.59
N GLU A 214 -19.54 -2.29 -9.41
CA GLU A 214 -20.58 -1.91 -8.45
C GLU A 214 -19.92 -1.72 -7.08
N ALA A 215 -20.16 -0.59 -6.42
CA ALA A 215 -19.70 -0.31 -5.05
C ALA A 215 -20.61 0.76 -4.45
N GLU A 216 -20.97 0.63 -3.17
CA GLU A 216 -21.61 1.71 -2.42
C GLU A 216 -20.59 2.62 -1.74
N GLU A 217 -19.44 2.06 -1.36
CA GLU A 217 -18.31 2.81 -0.85
C GLU A 217 -17.15 2.68 -1.82
N PHE A 218 -16.71 3.82 -2.36
CA PHE A 218 -15.61 3.90 -3.31
C PHE A 218 -14.65 5.01 -2.91
N ASP A 219 -13.41 4.65 -2.63
CA ASP A 219 -12.31 5.58 -2.43
C ASP A 219 -11.14 5.27 -3.36
N ASN A 220 -10.44 6.31 -3.78
CA ASN A 220 -9.38 6.23 -4.77
C ASN A 220 -8.38 7.36 -4.55
N VAL A 221 -7.14 7.00 -4.25
CA VAL A 221 -6.09 7.97 -3.90
C VAL A 221 -4.83 7.68 -4.70
N LEU A 222 -4.24 8.74 -5.25
CA LEU A 222 -2.88 8.74 -5.78
C LEU A 222 -1.94 9.30 -4.72
N MET A 223 -0.75 8.70 -4.63
CA MET A 223 0.28 9.15 -3.71
C MET A 223 1.70 8.87 -4.25
N ALA A 224 2.65 9.65 -3.80
CA ALA A 224 4.08 9.50 -4.09
C ALA A 224 4.92 9.62 -2.82
N ALA A 225 6.01 8.87 -2.80
CA ALA A 225 7.05 8.96 -1.80
C ALA A 225 8.41 9.00 -2.51
N GLY A 226 9.26 9.94 -2.10
CA GLY A 226 10.59 10.13 -2.71
C GLY A 226 11.15 11.51 -2.40
N ASP A 227 12.21 11.89 -3.11
CA ASP A 227 12.88 13.18 -2.95
C ASP A 227 12.33 14.34 -3.78
N GLY A 228 11.44 14.06 -4.74
CA GLY A 228 10.78 14.98 -5.65
C GLY A 228 11.40 15.06 -7.05
N SER A 229 12.46 14.29 -7.34
CA SER A 229 13.25 14.43 -8.57
C SER A 229 12.60 13.85 -9.84
N GLY A 230 11.61 12.96 -9.67
CA GLY A 230 10.78 12.39 -10.74
C GLY A 230 11.12 10.94 -11.10
N THR A 231 10.17 10.23 -11.72
CA THR A 231 10.27 8.80 -12.08
C THR A 231 9.91 8.51 -13.55
N SER A 232 9.83 7.24 -13.93
CA SER A 232 9.27 6.80 -15.22
C SER A 232 7.80 7.20 -15.33
N GLY A 233 7.37 7.66 -16.52
CA GLY A 233 5.99 8.14 -16.72
C GLY A 233 4.95 7.04 -16.68
N LEU A 234 3.66 7.42 -16.74
CA LEU A 234 2.54 6.47 -16.84
C LEU A 234 2.80 5.45 -17.95
N LEU A 235 2.79 4.15 -17.62
CA LEU A 235 3.12 3.05 -18.53
C LEU A 235 4.52 3.18 -19.20
N GLU A 236 5.48 3.79 -18.50
CA GLU A 236 6.82 4.16 -18.97
C GLU A 236 6.84 5.12 -20.17
N GLU A 237 5.74 5.83 -20.38
CA GLU A 237 5.61 6.70 -21.54
C GLU A 237 6.26 8.05 -21.33
N ARG A 238 6.74 8.61 -22.45
CA ARG A 238 7.31 9.95 -22.50
C ARG A 238 6.59 10.77 -23.54
N GLU A 239 6.53 12.07 -23.31
CA GLU A 239 6.08 13.04 -24.30
C GLU A 239 6.96 13.00 -25.55
N LYS A 240 6.43 13.56 -26.64
CA LYS A 240 7.27 13.91 -27.80
C LYS A 240 8.19 15.05 -27.39
N ASN A 241 9.44 15.01 -27.83
CA ASN A 241 10.34 16.14 -27.59
C ASN A 241 9.98 17.35 -28.48
N GLU A 242 10.66 18.49 -28.30
CA GLU A 242 10.41 19.72 -29.06
C GLU A 242 10.52 19.57 -30.59
N ARG A 243 11.21 18.54 -31.07
CA ARG A 243 11.35 18.20 -32.49
C ARG A 243 10.32 17.17 -32.97
N GLY A 244 9.35 16.81 -32.13
CA GLY A 244 8.29 15.84 -32.44
C GLY A 244 8.73 14.37 -32.42
N MET A 245 9.95 14.06 -31.95
CA MET A 245 10.44 12.68 -31.86
C MET A 245 9.82 11.94 -30.68
N TRP A 246 9.38 10.71 -30.92
CA TRP A 246 8.75 9.82 -29.95
C TRP A 246 9.72 9.34 -28.85
N ASN A 247 9.20 9.09 -27.63
CA ASN A 247 9.90 8.53 -26.48
C ASN A 247 11.16 9.28 -26.00
N ARG A 248 11.26 10.59 -26.29
CA ARG A 248 12.42 11.42 -25.91
C ARG A 248 12.07 12.69 -25.11
N GLY A 249 10.80 12.93 -24.79
CA GLY A 249 10.34 14.06 -23.98
C GLY A 249 10.29 13.77 -22.48
N LEU A 250 9.55 14.59 -21.74
CA LEU A 250 9.32 14.39 -20.31
C LEU A 250 8.47 13.13 -20.06
N PRO A 251 8.67 12.42 -18.94
CA PRO A 251 7.76 11.38 -18.50
C PRO A 251 6.30 11.86 -18.45
N LYS A 252 5.35 11.11 -19.00
CA LYS A 252 3.93 11.49 -18.98
C LYS A 252 3.36 11.33 -17.56
N ALA A 253 2.57 12.31 -17.10
CA ALA A 253 1.77 12.25 -15.88
C ALA A 253 2.50 12.03 -14.54
N VAL A 254 3.84 12.08 -14.50
CA VAL A 254 4.63 11.95 -13.24
C VAL A 254 4.27 13.02 -12.22
N GLY A 255 3.95 14.22 -12.69
CA GLY A 255 3.50 15.32 -11.83
C GLY A 255 2.06 15.19 -11.34
N LEU A 256 1.34 14.12 -11.68
CA LEU A 256 -0.02 13.87 -11.20
C LEU A 256 -0.05 12.99 -9.94
N PHE A 257 1.10 12.65 -9.36
CA PHE A 257 1.17 11.93 -8.10
C PHE A 257 1.44 12.90 -6.95
N PRO A 258 0.47 13.09 -6.04
CA PRO A 258 0.60 13.95 -4.87
C PRO A 258 1.65 13.44 -3.88
N TYR A 259 2.45 14.37 -3.34
CA TYR A 259 3.37 14.11 -2.23
C TYR A 259 2.84 14.72 -0.94
N ASP A 260 3.12 14.09 0.20
CA ASP A 260 3.03 14.76 1.49
C ASP A 260 4.16 15.80 1.61
N LEU A 261 3.79 17.07 1.81
CA LEU A 261 4.73 18.20 1.81
C LEU A 261 4.90 18.80 3.21
N MET A 262 6.14 19.12 3.56
CA MET A 262 6.51 19.79 4.81
C MET A 262 7.45 20.98 4.57
N LEU A 263 7.47 21.92 5.52
CA LEU A 263 8.48 22.97 5.58
C LEU A 263 9.65 22.48 6.42
N GLN A 264 10.83 22.43 5.80
CA GLN A 264 12.08 22.15 6.49
C GLN A 264 12.80 23.46 6.81
N THR A 265 13.03 23.70 8.09
CA THR A 265 13.86 24.81 8.56
C THR A 265 15.32 24.37 8.63
N ILE A 266 16.17 25.01 7.83
CA ILE A 266 17.61 24.77 7.81
C ILE A 266 18.30 25.93 8.50
N GLU A 267 18.83 25.66 9.70
CA GLU A 267 19.67 26.61 10.42
C GLU A 267 21.12 26.44 10.01
N THR A 268 21.63 27.37 9.20
CA THR A 268 23.07 27.51 8.98
C THR A 268 23.63 28.57 9.93
N LYS A 269 24.93 28.51 10.25
CA LYS A 269 25.63 29.40 11.22
C LYS A 269 25.37 30.92 11.07
N ARG A 270 24.77 31.38 9.96
CA ARG A 270 24.46 32.80 9.69
C ARG A 270 23.05 33.06 9.16
N LYS A 271 22.25 32.04 8.84
CA LYS A 271 20.93 32.23 8.21
C LYS A 271 20.04 31.01 8.44
N THR A 272 18.80 31.28 8.84
CA THR A 272 17.72 30.31 8.81
C THR A 272 17.02 30.41 7.46
N THR A 273 16.92 29.31 6.74
CA THR A 273 16.21 29.22 5.46
C THR A 273 15.16 28.13 5.53
N GLU A 274 13.95 28.45 5.13
CA GLU A 274 12.86 27.49 4.97
C GLU A 274 12.83 26.97 3.54
N LYS A 275 12.61 25.66 3.37
CA LYS A 275 12.45 25.01 2.06
C LYS A 275 11.26 24.05 2.12
N ILE A 276 10.51 23.95 1.03
CA ILE A 276 9.45 22.95 0.86
C ILE A 276 10.10 21.63 0.45
N GLU A 277 9.77 20.56 1.15
CA GLU A 277 10.38 19.24 1.01
C GLU A 277 9.30 18.14 1.13
N PRO A 278 9.33 17.07 0.33
CA PRO A 278 8.41 15.94 0.51
C PRO A 278 8.70 15.12 1.78
N ALA A 279 7.72 14.38 2.31
CA ALA A 279 7.88 13.60 3.54
C ALA A 279 8.70 12.29 3.36
N ARG A 280 8.92 11.85 2.10
CA ARG A 280 9.58 10.57 1.70
C ARG A 280 8.78 9.33 2.09
N TYR A 281 7.58 9.55 2.58
CA TYR A 281 6.53 8.58 2.76
C TYR A 281 5.21 9.26 2.43
N ALA A 282 4.16 8.48 2.22
CA ALA A 282 2.79 8.96 2.15
C ALA A 282 1.93 8.13 3.10
N ILE A 283 0.98 8.77 3.78
CA ILE A 283 0.07 8.11 4.73
C ILE A 283 -1.36 8.50 4.40
N HIS A 284 -2.24 7.50 4.26
CA HIS A 284 -3.65 7.70 4.03
C HIS A 284 -4.49 6.80 4.92
N ASP A 285 -5.46 7.41 5.60
CA ASP A 285 -6.44 6.73 6.44
C ASP A 285 -7.69 6.36 5.62
N PHE A 286 -8.19 5.15 5.87
CA PHE A 286 -9.38 4.59 5.24
C PHE A 286 -10.24 3.89 6.30
N LYS A 287 -11.43 3.46 5.86
CA LYS A 287 -12.37 2.70 6.69
C LYS A 287 -12.77 1.42 6.00
N THR A 288 -12.95 0.36 6.78
CA THR A 288 -13.62 -0.85 6.29
C THR A 288 -15.11 -0.58 6.12
N ALA A 289 -15.73 -1.25 5.16
CA ALA A 289 -17.12 -1.02 4.75
C ALA A 289 -18.16 -1.26 5.87
N GLY A 290 -17.86 -2.15 6.82
CA GLY A 290 -18.84 -2.59 7.81
C GLY A 290 -20.07 -3.25 7.16
N ASN A 291 -21.21 -3.25 7.84
CA ASN A 291 -22.50 -3.76 7.33
C ASN A 291 -22.46 -5.19 6.78
N ASN A 292 -21.52 -6.01 7.26
CA ASN A 292 -21.23 -7.36 6.80
C ASN A 292 -20.86 -7.46 5.31
N ARG A 293 -20.23 -6.40 4.77
CA ARG A 293 -19.57 -6.39 3.47
C ARG A 293 -18.06 -6.57 3.60
N LEU A 294 -17.47 -7.12 2.55
CA LEU A 294 -16.02 -7.21 2.40
C LEU A 294 -15.46 -5.82 2.12
N THR A 295 -14.20 -5.60 2.49
CA THR A 295 -13.46 -4.41 2.09
C THR A 295 -12.30 -4.85 1.22
N ASN A 296 -12.32 -4.42 -0.03
CA ASN A 296 -11.26 -4.68 -0.99
C ASN A 296 -10.38 -3.44 -1.08
N LEU A 297 -9.09 -3.63 -0.88
CA LEU A 297 -8.04 -2.64 -1.07
C LEU A 297 -7.17 -3.11 -2.24
N HIS A 298 -7.22 -2.38 -3.35
CA HIS A 298 -6.34 -2.59 -4.48
C HIS A 298 -5.17 -1.62 -4.44
N VAL A 299 -3.98 -2.10 -4.75
CA VAL A 299 -2.77 -1.27 -4.83
C VAL A 299 -2.02 -1.51 -6.14
N ASP A 300 -1.75 -0.44 -6.87
CA ASP A 300 -0.87 -0.45 -8.05
C ASP A 300 0.30 0.51 -7.83
N VAL A 301 1.52 0.00 -7.98
CA VAL A 301 2.75 0.76 -7.72
C VAL A 301 3.48 1.05 -9.04
N TRP A 302 4.00 2.25 -9.14
CA TRP A 302 4.85 2.71 -10.24
C TRP A 302 6.21 3.17 -9.72
N GLY A 303 7.23 3.08 -10.57
CA GLY A 303 8.58 3.52 -10.22
C GLY A 303 9.34 2.54 -9.32
N TYR A 304 9.14 1.22 -9.51
CA TYR A 304 9.95 0.22 -8.81
C TYR A 304 11.46 0.47 -9.00
N ASN A 305 12.25 0.26 -7.95
CA ASN A 305 13.70 0.42 -7.94
C ASN A 305 14.42 -0.94 -8.07
N SER A 306 15.48 -1.01 -8.88
CA SER A 306 16.17 -2.27 -9.17
C SER A 306 17.05 -2.77 -8.01
N GLU A 307 17.40 -1.90 -7.07
CA GLU A 307 18.30 -2.20 -5.95
C GLU A 307 17.58 -2.22 -4.59
N LYS A 308 16.34 -1.71 -4.53
CA LYS A 308 15.57 -1.51 -3.30
C LYS A 308 14.15 -2.03 -3.48
N GLN A 309 13.64 -2.73 -2.47
CA GLN A 309 12.27 -3.24 -2.51
C GLN A 309 11.29 -2.16 -2.07
N THR A 310 10.38 -1.72 -2.95
CA THR A 310 9.29 -0.81 -2.56
C THR A 310 8.57 -1.38 -1.34
N THR A 311 8.25 -0.55 -0.34
CA THR A 311 7.56 -1.02 0.87
C THR A 311 6.22 -0.32 1.02
N VAL A 312 5.16 -1.10 1.08
CA VAL A 312 3.80 -0.65 1.40
C VAL A 312 3.39 -1.31 2.71
N VAL A 313 2.82 -0.52 3.63
CA VAL A 313 2.37 -0.97 4.94
C VAL A 313 0.87 -0.74 5.03
N ILE A 314 0.11 -1.79 5.33
CA ILE A 314 -1.30 -1.66 5.71
C ILE A 314 -1.36 -1.90 7.21
N GLU A 315 -1.93 -0.98 7.99
CA GLU A 315 -2.06 -1.11 9.44
C GLU A 315 -3.53 -1.06 9.86
N LYS A 316 -3.98 -2.09 10.58
CA LYS A 316 -5.32 -2.13 11.19
C LYS A 316 -5.24 -2.66 12.61
N ASN A 317 -5.78 -1.93 13.58
CA ASN A 317 -5.78 -2.32 15.00
C ASN A 317 -4.39 -2.68 15.56
N GLY A 318 -3.35 -1.93 15.15
CA GLY A 318 -1.96 -2.15 15.59
C GLY A 318 -1.28 -3.38 15.01
N ARG A 319 -1.87 -4.02 13.99
CA ARG A 319 -1.32 -5.14 13.22
C ARG A 319 -0.92 -4.65 11.83
N GLN A 320 0.27 -5.01 11.38
CA GLN A 320 0.81 -4.57 10.09
C GLN A 320 0.88 -5.69 9.07
N TYR A 321 0.44 -5.40 7.85
CA TYR A 321 0.58 -6.22 6.66
C TYR A 321 1.59 -5.52 5.76
N LEU A 322 2.80 -6.06 5.71
CA LEU A 322 3.87 -5.53 4.87
C LEU A 322 3.78 -6.14 3.49
N LEU A 323 3.89 -5.30 2.47
CA LEU A 323 3.95 -5.68 1.07
C LEU A 323 5.23 -5.11 0.45
N PHE A 324 6.05 -5.99 -0.10
CA PHE A 324 7.34 -5.67 -0.70
C PHE A 324 7.25 -5.75 -2.22
N GLY A 325 7.82 -4.76 -2.91
CA GLY A 325 7.77 -4.62 -4.35
C GLY A 325 9.12 -4.83 -5.02
N SER A 326 9.11 -5.33 -6.26
CA SER A 326 10.33 -5.54 -7.06
C SER A 326 10.16 -5.07 -8.50
N VAL A 327 11.26 -4.59 -9.10
CA VAL A 327 11.32 -4.24 -10.54
C VAL A 327 11.08 -5.44 -11.44
N ASP A 328 11.53 -6.63 -11.03
CA ASP A 328 11.52 -7.81 -11.89
C ASP A 328 10.09 -8.28 -12.16
N THR A 329 9.26 -8.34 -11.11
CA THR A 329 7.86 -8.76 -11.19
C THR A 329 6.91 -7.60 -11.41
N ARG A 330 7.29 -6.38 -10.96
CA ARG A 330 6.42 -5.20 -10.88
C ARG A 330 5.14 -5.44 -10.08
N PHE A 331 5.24 -6.30 -9.07
CA PHE A 331 4.16 -6.68 -8.17
C PHE A 331 4.64 -6.58 -6.72
N LEU A 332 3.69 -6.39 -5.83
CA LEU A 332 3.86 -6.46 -4.39
C LEU A 332 3.64 -7.90 -3.89
N SER A 333 4.35 -8.27 -2.83
CA SER A 333 4.27 -9.56 -2.15
C SER A 333 4.49 -9.40 -0.64
N PRO A 334 3.75 -10.10 0.23
CA PRO A 334 4.05 -10.16 1.66
C PRO A 334 5.38 -10.86 1.98
N ASP A 335 5.87 -11.70 1.07
CA ASP A 335 7.13 -12.40 1.23
C ASP A 335 8.30 -11.55 0.74
N SER A 336 9.06 -10.95 1.66
CA SER A 336 10.26 -10.15 1.34
C SER A 336 11.37 -10.92 0.58
N SER A 337 11.35 -12.27 0.58
CA SER A 337 12.35 -13.09 -0.11
C SER A 337 12.06 -13.31 -1.59
N PHE A 338 10.89 -12.87 -2.08
CA PHE A 338 10.46 -13.11 -3.46
C PHE A 338 11.32 -12.42 -4.53
N ALA A 339 12.11 -11.42 -4.14
CA ALA A 339 12.98 -10.67 -5.02
C ALA A 339 14.25 -10.20 -4.30
N GLU A 340 15.29 -9.88 -5.06
CA GLU A 340 16.52 -9.28 -4.50
C GLU A 340 16.33 -7.77 -4.26
N GLY A 341 17.08 -7.21 -3.31
CA GLY A 341 17.08 -5.78 -3.03
C GLY A 341 17.14 -5.42 -1.55
N THR A 342 17.50 -4.18 -1.26
CA THR A 342 17.56 -3.65 0.10
C THR A 342 16.15 -3.33 0.58
N THR A 343 15.77 -3.85 1.76
CA THR A 343 14.47 -3.57 2.39
C THR A 343 14.56 -2.38 3.34
N PHE A 344 13.41 -1.77 3.67
CA PHE A 344 13.38 -0.71 4.67
C PHE A 344 13.85 -1.20 6.05
N GLN A 345 13.59 -2.46 6.39
CA GLN A 345 14.12 -3.10 7.60
C GLN A 345 15.65 -3.17 7.61
N ALA A 346 16.30 -3.38 6.46
CA ALA A 346 17.76 -3.36 6.38
C ALA A 346 18.33 -1.97 6.70
N ILE A 347 17.66 -0.90 6.27
CA ILE A 347 18.02 0.49 6.62
C ILE A 347 17.88 0.74 8.13
N ILE A 348 16.80 0.25 8.74
CA ILE A 348 16.58 0.31 10.19
C ILE A 348 17.70 -0.43 10.94
N ASN A 349 18.02 -1.65 10.51
CA ASN A 349 19.06 -2.47 11.12
C ASN A 349 20.45 -1.83 11.00
N ASP A 350 20.77 -1.20 9.87
CA ASP A 350 22.02 -0.47 9.71
C ASP A 350 22.10 0.75 10.65
N LEU A 351 21.01 1.50 10.79
CA LEU A 351 20.94 2.64 11.70
C LEU A 351 21.15 2.20 13.17
N GLU A 352 20.45 1.15 13.59
CA GLU A 352 20.47 0.62 14.95
C GLU A 352 21.79 -0.06 15.30
N PHE A 353 22.19 -1.04 14.51
CA PHE A 353 23.31 -1.93 14.85
C PHE A 353 24.67 -1.45 14.33
N ASN A 354 24.72 -0.60 13.31
CA ASN A 354 25.99 -0.08 12.80
C ASN A 354 26.25 1.36 13.23
N HIS A 355 25.27 2.26 13.16
CA HIS A 355 25.52 3.67 13.46
C HIS A 355 25.36 3.99 14.95
N ILE A 356 24.21 3.67 15.54
CA ILE A 356 23.92 3.95 16.95
C ILE A 356 24.83 3.12 17.85
N ALA A 357 24.96 1.82 17.61
CA ALA A 357 25.84 0.96 18.41
C ALA A 357 27.32 1.40 18.40
N LYS A 358 27.84 1.91 17.27
CA LYS A 358 29.22 2.45 17.21
C LYS A 358 29.38 3.75 18.00
N LEU A 359 28.35 4.60 18.05
CA LEU A 359 28.37 5.79 18.89
C LEU A 359 28.30 5.40 20.37
N GLU A 360 27.49 4.40 20.71
CA GLU A 360 27.41 3.90 22.08
C GLU A 360 28.76 3.34 22.56
N ASP A 361 29.44 2.52 21.75
CA ASP A 361 30.78 2.04 22.09
C ASP A 361 31.83 3.18 22.20
N LYS A 362 31.69 4.26 21.42
CA LYS A 362 32.53 5.46 21.58
C LYS A 362 32.25 6.23 22.87
N ILE A 363 31.01 6.24 23.36
CA ILE A 363 30.63 6.95 24.58
C ILE A 363 30.99 6.10 25.81
N SER A 364 30.40 4.91 25.91
CA SER A 364 30.38 4.05 27.10
C SER A 364 31.18 2.76 26.94
N GLY A 365 31.76 2.50 25.77
CA GLY A 365 32.54 1.29 25.51
C GLY A 365 33.84 1.22 26.29
N ARG A 366 34.53 0.06 26.21
CA ARG A 366 35.71 -0.26 27.04
C ARG A 366 36.86 0.75 26.95
N ARG A 367 36.94 1.49 25.83
CA ARG A 367 37.90 2.58 25.60
C ARG A 367 37.21 3.85 25.08
N GLY A 368 35.94 4.02 25.43
CA GLY A 368 35.13 5.18 25.07
C GLY A 368 35.48 6.42 25.88
N TYR A 369 34.70 7.49 25.67
CA TYR A 369 34.87 8.77 26.35
C TYR A 369 34.79 8.63 27.87
N ASP A 370 33.85 7.84 28.40
CA ASP A 370 33.70 7.61 29.84
C ASP A 370 34.97 7.03 30.46
N TYR A 371 35.56 6.03 29.82
CA TYR A 371 36.82 5.43 30.25
C TYR A 371 37.97 6.46 30.26
N TRP A 372 38.12 7.25 29.19
CA TRP A 372 39.21 8.21 29.09
C TRP A 372 39.04 9.39 30.05
N ILE A 373 37.82 9.86 30.27
CA ILE A 373 37.52 10.90 31.26
C ILE A 373 37.87 10.37 32.66
N GLU A 374 37.46 9.16 33.01
CA GLU A 374 37.77 8.54 34.30
C GLU A 374 39.29 8.34 34.46
N TYR A 375 39.98 7.81 33.43
CA TYR A 375 41.42 7.62 33.43
C TYR A 375 42.18 8.93 33.66
N ASN A 376 41.86 9.97 32.89
CA ASN A 376 42.51 11.28 33.02
C ASN A 376 42.16 11.94 34.35
N THR A 377 40.96 11.73 34.87
CA THR A 377 40.56 12.22 36.21
C THR A 377 41.40 11.56 37.31
N LYS A 378 41.58 10.23 37.26
CA LYS A 378 42.47 9.50 38.19
C LYS A 378 43.91 10.02 38.10
N LYS A 379 44.43 10.24 36.89
CA LYS A 379 45.78 10.79 36.68
C LYS A 379 45.91 12.23 37.20
N LYS A 380 44.94 13.09 36.92
CA LYS A 380 44.85 14.46 37.44
C LYS A 380 44.93 14.47 38.97
N ASN A 381 44.07 13.71 39.64
CA ASN A 381 44.02 13.63 41.11
C ASN A 381 45.35 13.08 41.68
N SER A 382 45.96 12.08 41.02
CA SER A 382 47.26 11.55 41.47
C SER A 382 48.40 12.57 41.32
N THR A 383 48.37 13.40 40.27
CA THR A 383 49.34 14.47 40.03
C THR A 383 49.15 15.60 41.03
N GLU A 384 47.91 15.95 41.37
CA GLU A 384 47.58 16.94 42.39
C GLU A 384 48.13 16.57 43.77
N ILE A 385 47.96 15.31 44.20
CA ILE A 385 48.55 14.83 45.46
C ILE A 385 50.08 14.92 45.43
N LYS A 386 50.72 14.61 44.30
CA LYS A 386 52.18 14.73 44.14
C LYS A 386 52.62 16.19 44.18
N LEU A 387 51.87 17.08 43.55
CA LEU A 387 52.11 18.52 43.55
C LEU A 387 52.08 19.05 44.98
N GLN A 388 51.00 18.78 45.74
CA GLN A 388 50.87 19.18 47.13
C GLN A 388 52.02 18.68 48.01
N LYS A 389 52.44 17.41 47.84
CA LYS A 389 53.61 16.87 48.57
C LYS A 389 54.90 17.60 48.21
N LYS A 390 55.13 17.90 46.93
CA LYS A 390 56.34 18.59 46.45
C LYS A 390 56.36 20.06 46.83
N GLU A 391 55.21 20.73 46.83
CA GLU A 391 55.04 22.09 47.34
C GLU A 391 55.32 22.15 48.85
N MET A 392 54.84 21.15 49.61
CA MET A 392 55.16 21.03 51.04
C MET A 392 56.66 20.80 51.27
N GLU A 393 57.31 19.91 50.50
CA GLU A 393 58.76 19.71 50.55
C GLU A 393 59.55 20.99 50.21
N TYR A 394 59.13 21.72 49.17
CA TYR A 394 59.73 22.98 48.76
C TYR A 394 59.57 24.06 49.84
N SER A 395 58.39 24.15 50.46
CA SER A 395 58.11 25.06 51.57
C SER A 395 58.97 24.75 52.80
N ASN A 396 59.09 23.48 53.18
CA ASN A 396 59.93 23.03 54.30
C ASN A 396 61.41 23.39 54.11
N LEU A 397 61.91 23.33 52.86
CA LEU A 397 63.26 23.79 52.52
C LEU A 397 63.43 25.31 52.59
N GLY A 398 62.35 26.09 52.61
CA GLY A 398 62.38 27.54 52.86
C GLY A 398 62.74 27.88 54.30
N TYR A 399 62.40 27.00 55.25
CA TYR A 399 62.60 27.18 56.69
C TYR A 399 63.92 26.60 57.23
N THR A 400 64.72 25.91 56.39
CA THR A 400 66.04 25.41 56.79
C THR A 400 67.09 26.53 56.78
N PRO A 401 67.78 26.80 57.91
CA PRO A 401 68.84 27.80 57.96
C PRO A 401 70.05 27.36 57.12
N ILE A 402 70.73 28.32 56.49
CA ILE A 402 71.92 28.07 55.68
C ILE A 402 73.00 27.46 56.58
N THR A 403 73.48 26.27 56.23
CA THR A 403 74.53 25.59 56.98
C THR A 403 75.90 25.92 56.38
N THR A 404 76.84 26.31 57.23
CA THR A 404 78.25 26.49 56.87
C THR A 404 79.03 25.25 57.26
N ASP A 405 79.63 24.58 56.28
CA ASP A 405 80.44 23.40 56.51
C ASP A 405 81.79 23.80 57.11
N SER A 406 82.23 23.09 58.15
CA SER A 406 83.50 23.35 58.83
C SER A 406 84.71 22.97 57.97
N LYS A 407 84.51 22.14 56.94
CA LYS A 407 85.54 21.72 55.99
C LYS A 407 85.48 22.56 54.69
N PRO A 408 86.57 23.25 54.30
CA PRO A 408 86.57 24.06 53.08
C PRO A 408 86.51 23.18 51.81
N SER A 409 85.65 23.56 50.85
CA SER A 409 85.47 22.83 49.59
C SER A 409 86.75 22.72 48.76
N GLY A 410 86.83 21.73 47.87
CA GLY A 410 87.96 21.57 46.96
C GLY A 410 88.24 22.79 46.08
N LYS A 411 87.21 23.60 45.78
CA LYS A 411 87.32 24.85 45.02
C LYS A 411 88.00 25.95 45.85
N VAL A 412 87.59 26.10 47.12
CA VAL A 412 88.21 27.03 48.08
C VAL A 412 89.66 26.61 48.37
N LYS A 413 89.93 25.32 48.58
CA LYS A 413 91.31 24.78 48.74
C LYS A 413 92.20 25.03 47.52
N ARG A 414 91.67 24.88 46.29
CA ARG A 414 92.40 25.20 45.05
C ARG A 414 92.64 26.70 44.89
N SER A 415 91.66 27.56 45.25
CA SER A 415 91.82 29.01 45.22
C SER A 415 92.84 29.51 46.24
N LYS A 416 92.87 28.92 47.45
CA LYS A 416 93.90 29.18 48.48
C LYS A 416 95.28 28.79 47.97
N LYS A 417 95.44 27.61 47.33
CA LYS A 417 96.69 27.21 46.70
C LYS A 417 97.13 28.17 45.57
N LYS A 418 96.20 28.70 44.77
CA LYS A 418 96.51 29.70 43.73
C LYS A 418 96.95 31.04 44.32
N ALA A 419 96.29 31.53 45.37
CA ALA A 419 96.65 32.78 46.06
C ALA A 419 98.03 32.69 46.73
N ILE A 420 98.34 31.56 47.37
CA ILE A 420 99.67 31.28 47.94
C ILE A 420 100.76 31.28 46.84
N LYS A 421 100.45 30.73 45.66
CA LYS A 421 101.40 30.67 44.53
C LYS A 421 101.66 32.03 43.86
N ALA A 422 100.84 33.05 44.16
CA ALA A 422 100.91 34.40 43.60
C ALA A 422 101.42 35.45 44.61
N SER A 423 101.91 35.03 45.78
CA SER A 423 102.47 35.90 46.84
C SER A 423 101.50 36.99 47.36
N SER A 424 100.20 36.71 47.41
CA SER A 424 99.22 37.58 48.05
C SER A 424 99.24 37.38 49.57
N GLU A 425 99.46 38.45 50.36
CA GLU A 425 99.50 38.38 51.83
C GLU A 425 98.12 38.13 52.48
N THR A 426 97.03 38.30 51.74
CA THR A 426 95.67 38.03 52.22
C THR A 426 94.93 37.06 51.29
N PHE A 427 94.22 36.09 51.89
CA PHE A 427 93.30 35.17 51.20
C PHE A 427 91.92 35.32 51.82
N ASP A 428 91.03 36.00 51.12
CA ASP A 428 89.63 36.13 51.50
C ASP A 428 88.81 35.01 50.83
N GLY A 429 88.57 33.94 51.57
CA GLY A 429 87.87 32.76 51.09
C GLY A 429 86.53 32.62 51.79
N ALA A 430 85.44 32.81 51.05
CA ALA A 430 84.10 32.60 51.60
C ALA A 430 83.93 31.15 52.13
N PRO A 431 83.30 30.96 53.30
CA PRO A 431 83.03 29.64 53.86
C PRO A 431 82.15 28.82 52.90
N THR A 432 82.29 27.49 52.93
CA THR A 432 81.48 26.61 52.08
C THR A 432 80.08 26.52 52.68
N THR A 433 79.16 27.34 52.18
CA THR A 433 77.76 27.40 52.60
C THR A 433 76.91 26.47 51.73
N ASN A 434 76.11 25.58 52.33
CA ASN A 434 75.06 24.85 51.62
C ASN A 434 73.73 25.58 51.81
N SER A 435 73.33 26.36 50.80
CA SER A 435 72.05 27.06 50.77
C SER A 435 70.91 26.23 50.17
N GLN A 436 71.16 24.95 49.86
CA GLN A 436 70.22 24.05 49.18
C GLN A 436 69.68 24.62 47.85
N ARG A 437 70.34 25.62 47.25
CA ARG A 437 69.85 26.35 46.06
C ARG A 437 69.64 25.45 44.85
N SER A 438 70.52 24.46 44.65
CA SER A 438 70.39 23.48 43.55
C SER A 438 69.22 22.51 43.78
N GLU A 439 68.97 22.11 45.03
CA GLU A 439 67.84 21.25 45.41
C GLU A 439 66.51 22.01 45.29
N ARG A 440 66.46 23.26 45.75
CA ARG A 440 65.32 24.16 45.54
C ARG A 440 65.01 24.36 44.06
N LYS A 441 66.02 24.62 43.22
CA LYS A 441 65.83 24.74 41.78
C LYS A 441 65.29 23.44 41.17
N LYS A 442 65.83 22.28 41.54
CA LYS A 442 65.33 20.98 41.06
C LYS A 442 63.87 20.73 41.47
N LEU A 443 63.48 21.07 42.70
CA LEU A 443 62.10 20.93 43.16
C LEU A 443 61.16 21.91 42.46
N GLN A 444 61.61 23.14 42.22
CA GLN A 444 60.86 24.14 41.47
C GLN A 444 60.62 23.67 40.02
N ASP A 445 61.65 23.16 39.34
CA ASP A 445 61.53 22.60 37.99
C ASP A 445 60.55 21.40 37.97
N GLN A 446 60.56 20.55 39.02
CA GLN A 446 59.63 19.44 39.19
C GLN A 446 58.19 19.89 39.43
N ILE A 447 57.96 20.92 40.25
CA ILE A 447 56.63 21.50 40.50
C ILE A 447 56.07 22.07 39.19
N VAL A 448 56.86 22.85 38.45
CA VAL A 448 56.45 23.40 37.14
C VAL A 448 56.08 22.29 36.16
N ALA A 449 56.87 21.21 36.09
CA ALA A 449 56.57 20.07 35.24
C ALA A 449 55.27 19.34 35.66
N LEU A 450 55.05 19.15 36.97
CA LEU A 450 53.83 18.54 37.51
C LEU A 450 52.60 19.42 37.26
N GLN A 451 52.74 20.74 37.36
CA GLN A 451 51.66 21.68 37.10
C GLN A 451 51.30 21.72 35.61
N GLY A 452 52.30 21.73 34.73
CA GLY A 452 52.07 21.56 33.29
C GLY A 452 51.35 20.24 32.95
N ALA A 453 51.68 19.14 33.64
CA ALA A 453 50.97 17.87 33.47
C ALA A 453 49.52 17.94 34.01
N TYR A 454 49.29 18.59 35.16
CA TYR A 454 47.95 18.80 35.73
C TYR A 454 47.05 19.60 34.79
N ASP A 455 47.55 20.72 34.26
CA ASP A 455 46.81 21.58 33.34
C ASP A 455 46.50 20.85 32.02
N ASN A 456 47.44 20.03 31.52
CA ASN A 456 47.19 19.18 30.36
C ASN A 456 46.06 18.16 30.60
N TYR A 457 46.02 17.50 31.77
CA TYR A 457 44.93 16.58 32.10
C TYR A 457 43.59 17.32 32.22
N LYS A 458 43.58 18.52 32.82
CA LYS A 458 42.37 19.35 32.92
C LYS A 458 41.86 19.74 31.54
N LYS A 459 42.74 20.21 30.65
CA LYS A 459 42.38 20.55 29.27
C LYS A 459 41.86 19.33 28.52
N ARG A 460 42.52 18.17 28.66
CA ARG A 460 42.11 16.95 27.98
C ARG A 460 40.75 16.43 28.44
N ILE A 461 40.44 16.53 29.73
CA ILE A 461 39.11 16.20 30.26
C ILE A 461 38.05 17.11 29.63
N ALA A 462 38.28 18.43 29.61
CA ALA A 462 37.33 19.37 29.02
C ALA A 462 37.11 19.13 27.52
N GLU A 463 38.17 18.82 26.76
CA GLU A 463 38.05 18.42 25.34
C GLU A 463 37.20 17.14 25.18
N LEU A 464 37.48 16.11 25.99
CA LEU A 464 36.73 14.84 25.95
C LEU A 464 35.27 15.01 26.37
N GLU A 465 34.97 15.90 27.31
CA GLU A 465 33.59 16.21 27.73
C GLU A 465 32.80 16.90 26.60
N ILE A 466 33.43 17.83 25.87
CA ILE A 466 32.82 18.46 24.69
C ILE A 466 32.55 17.42 23.60
N GLU A 467 33.57 16.62 23.23
CA GLU A 467 33.41 15.57 22.21
C GLU A 467 32.36 14.52 22.61
N LYS A 468 32.29 14.17 23.91
CA LYS A 468 31.26 13.28 24.45
C LYS A 468 29.86 13.88 24.28
N GLN A 469 29.69 15.16 24.61
CA GLN A 469 28.40 15.83 24.47
C GLN A 469 27.96 15.87 23.00
N GLU A 470 28.87 16.21 22.08
CA GLU A 470 28.58 16.17 20.64
C GLU A 470 28.19 14.76 20.16
N ALA A 471 28.83 13.72 20.69
CA ALA A 471 28.48 12.33 20.38
C ALA A 471 27.09 11.93 20.93
N ILE A 472 26.74 12.37 22.14
CA ILE A 472 25.42 12.15 22.75
C ILE A 472 24.33 12.86 21.95
N ASP A 473 24.53 14.14 21.60
CA ASP A 473 23.59 14.92 20.81
C ASP A 473 23.36 14.25 19.44
N ARG A 474 24.44 13.77 18.81
CA ARG A 474 24.35 13.04 17.55
C ARG A 474 23.63 11.70 17.70
N ARG A 475 23.83 10.97 18.79
CA ARG A 475 23.11 9.72 19.08
C ARG A 475 21.62 9.98 19.22
N ALA A 476 21.23 11.01 19.97
CA ALA A 476 19.82 11.38 20.15
C ALA A 476 19.11 11.70 18.83
N VAL A 477 19.79 12.39 17.90
CA VAL A 477 19.25 12.65 16.54
C VAL A 477 19.03 11.35 15.76
N LEU A 478 19.95 10.38 15.87
CA LEU A 478 19.81 9.10 15.18
C LEU A 478 18.75 8.20 15.83
N GLU A 479 18.63 8.22 17.16
CA GLU A 479 17.57 7.52 17.91
C GLU A 479 16.19 8.05 17.52
N LEU A 480 16.01 9.38 17.42
CA LEU A 480 14.75 9.96 16.94
C LEU A 480 14.41 9.51 15.52
N ARG A 481 15.39 9.45 14.62
CA ARG A 481 15.20 8.93 13.26
C ARG A 481 14.86 7.44 13.26
N LEU A 482 15.49 6.65 14.14
CA LEU A 482 15.19 5.23 14.29
C LEU A 482 13.75 5.01 14.75
N ASP A 483 13.30 5.78 15.74
CA ASP A 483 11.93 5.73 16.24
C ASP A 483 10.93 6.09 15.13
N GLN A 484 11.23 7.11 14.32
CA GLN A 484 10.42 7.47 13.16
C GLN A 484 10.34 6.32 12.15
N TYR A 485 11.47 5.70 11.78
CA TYR A 485 11.48 4.59 10.82
C TYR A 485 10.76 3.36 11.37
N LYS A 486 10.93 3.03 12.66
CA LYS A 486 10.21 1.94 13.31
C LYS A 486 8.70 2.21 13.40
N ALA A 487 8.30 3.46 13.63
CA ALA A 487 6.89 3.86 13.62
C ALA A 487 6.28 3.70 12.22
N LEU A 488 6.98 4.15 11.17
CA LEU A 488 6.53 4.03 9.78
C LEU A 488 6.38 2.58 9.33
N LEU A 489 7.33 1.70 9.65
CA LEU A 489 7.27 0.28 9.26
C LEU A 489 6.31 -0.53 10.12
N GLY A 490 6.19 -0.20 11.41
CA GLY A 490 5.45 -0.96 12.41
C GLY A 490 6.21 -2.19 12.93
N GLN A 491 5.75 -2.70 14.08
CA GLN A 491 6.47 -3.72 14.87
C GLN A 491 5.75 -5.08 14.94
N ASN A 492 4.43 -5.13 14.72
CA ASN A 492 3.58 -6.31 14.88
C ASN A 492 3.17 -6.86 13.52
N TRP A 493 4.12 -7.46 12.81
CA TRP A 493 3.87 -8.00 11.48
C TRP A 493 2.99 -9.24 11.56
N MET A 494 1.94 -9.26 10.76
CA MET A 494 1.01 -10.38 10.68
C MET A 494 1.68 -11.58 10.01
N SER A 495 1.56 -12.75 10.63
CA SER A 495 1.98 -13.99 9.99
C SER A 495 0.99 -14.39 8.89
N PHE A 496 1.51 -15.08 7.88
CA PHE A 496 0.72 -15.52 6.73
C PHE A 496 1.06 -16.95 6.34
N THR A 497 0.14 -17.54 5.60
CA THR A 497 0.34 -18.80 4.86
C THR A 497 0.11 -18.52 3.37
N GLU A 498 0.98 -19.07 2.53
CA GLU A 498 0.91 -18.89 1.08
C GLU A 498 0.43 -20.19 0.41
N LYS A 499 -0.49 -20.04 -0.55
CA LYS A 499 -0.95 -21.12 -1.42
C LYS A 499 -1.16 -20.58 -2.84
N ASP A 500 -0.22 -20.85 -3.74
CA ASP A 500 -0.27 -20.48 -5.15
C ASP A 500 -0.46 -18.97 -5.37
N GLY A 501 0.29 -18.15 -4.63
CA GLY A 501 0.21 -16.68 -4.66
C GLY A 501 -0.96 -16.08 -3.89
N LEU A 502 -1.81 -16.88 -3.23
CA LEU A 502 -2.78 -16.38 -2.25
C LEU A 502 -2.16 -16.42 -0.86
N TYR A 503 -2.00 -15.24 -0.26
CA TYR A 503 -1.53 -15.08 1.09
C TYR A 503 -2.73 -14.94 2.03
N THR A 504 -2.85 -15.83 3.01
CA THR A 504 -3.90 -15.77 4.04
C THR A 504 -3.26 -15.47 5.39
N PHE A 505 -3.67 -14.35 5.99
CA PHE A 505 -3.19 -13.89 7.29
C PHE A 505 -4.00 -14.52 8.44
N GLU A 506 -3.45 -14.49 9.66
CA GLU A 506 -4.08 -15.11 10.84
C GLU A 506 -5.51 -14.62 11.15
N ASP A 507 -5.83 -13.38 10.78
CA ASP A 507 -7.15 -12.79 11.00
C ASP A 507 -8.14 -13.05 9.85
N SER A 508 -7.78 -13.96 8.93
CA SER A 508 -8.53 -14.29 7.71
C SER A 508 -8.58 -13.19 6.65
N SER A 509 -7.79 -12.13 6.80
CA SER A 509 -7.51 -11.23 5.68
C SER A 509 -6.68 -11.95 4.62
N THR A 510 -6.83 -11.56 3.36
CA THR A 510 -6.12 -12.17 2.24
C THR A 510 -5.43 -11.14 1.38
N PHE A 511 -4.35 -11.55 0.72
CA PHE A 511 -3.70 -10.78 -0.35
C PHE A 511 -3.43 -11.71 -1.53
N ASP A 512 -3.89 -11.34 -2.72
CA ASP A 512 -3.66 -12.12 -3.93
C ASP A 512 -2.59 -11.47 -4.80
N PHE A 513 -1.48 -12.19 -5.00
CA PHE A 513 -0.36 -11.73 -5.81
C PHE A 513 -0.74 -11.47 -7.28
N TYR A 514 -1.67 -12.22 -7.86
CA TYR A 514 -1.98 -12.10 -9.29
C TYR A 514 -3.00 -11.00 -9.61
N THR A 515 -3.69 -10.49 -8.59
CA THR A 515 -4.65 -9.38 -8.72
C THR A 515 -4.24 -8.14 -7.94
N GLN A 516 -3.23 -8.23 -7.06
CA GLN A 516 -2.77 -7.16 -6.17
C GLN A 516 -3.87 -6.62 -5.25
N GLU A 517 -4.85 -7.47 -4.95
CA GLU A 517 -6.00 -7.14 -4.11
C GLU A 517 -5.77 -7.68 -2.69
N PHE A 518 -5.84 -6.78 -1.72
CA PHE A 518 -5.92 -7.09 -0.30
C PHE A 518 -7.38 -7.06 0.13
N GLN A 519 -7.85 -8.07 0.87
CA GLN A 519 -9.23 -8.13 1.34
C GLN A 519 -9.31 -8.31 2.85
N PHE A 520 -10.06 -7.41 3.49
CA PHE A 520 -10.49 -7.61 4.88
C PHE A 520 -11.79 -8.42 4.92
N PRO A 521 -11.92 -9.34 5.88
CA PRO A 521 -13.14 -10.14 6.03
C PRO A 521 -14.33 -9.26 6.44
N ALA A 522 -15.52 -9.69 6.05
CA ALA A 522 -16.76 -8.97 6.30
C ALA A 522 -17.06 -8.87 7.81
N LYS A 523 -17.31 -7.64 8.28
CA LYS A 523 -17.66 -7.35 9.66
C LYS A 523 -18.88 -6.43 9.73
N GLU A 524 -19.61 -6.49 10.83
CA GLU A 524 -20.77 -5.62 11.07
C GLU A 524 -20.36 -4.16 11.28
N LEU A 525 -19.28 -3.93 12.04
CA LEU A 525 -18.77 -2.60 12.33
C LEU A 525 -17.66 -2.21 11.35
N SER A 526 -17.71 -0.95 10.91
CA SER A 526 -16.60 -0.28 10.23
C SER A 526 -15.43 -0.07 11.20
N GLU A 527 -14.21 -0.28 10.72
CA GLU A 527 -12.94 -0.13 11.45
C GLU A 527 -12.01 0.78 10.64
N ASP A 528 -11.31 1.69 11.32
CA ASP A 528 -10.28 2.52 10.68
C ASP A 528 -9.03 1.68 10.38
N PHE A 529 -8.40 1.94 9.23
CA PHE A 529 -7.11 1.37 8.87
C PHE A 529 -6.29 2.38 8.06
N GLU A 530 -4.99 2.20 8.03
CA GLU A 530 -4.05 3.14 7.40
C GLU A 530 -3.23 2.41 6.34
N VAL A 531 -2.94 3.10 5.23
CA VAL A 531 -2.03 2.62 4.19
C VAL A 531 -0.86 3.60 4.07
N ARG A 532 0.36 3.08 4.17
CA ARG A 532 1.61 3.85 4.05
C ARG A 532 2.41 3.40 2.86
N LEU A 533 2.86 4.34 2.04
CA LEU A 533 3.87 4.13 1.01
C LEU A 533 5.21 4.67 1.51
N LEU A 534 6.26 3.84 1.50
CA LEU A 534 7.58 4.22 2.02
C LEU A 534 8.63 4.24 0.91
N ALA A 535 9.31 5.37 0.74
CA ALA A 535 10.50 5.45 -0.10
C ALA A 535 11.73 5.02 0.70
N ILE A 536 12.56 4.15 0.11
CA ILE A 536 13.77 3.67 0.76
C ILE A 536 14.92 4.64 0.49
N PRO A 537 15.51 5.25 1.54
CA PRO A 537 16.64 6.15 1.36
C PRO A 537 17.89 5.39 0.86
N GLU A 538 18.79 6.07 0.16
CA GLU A 538 20.06 5.46 -0.32
C GLU A 538 20.93 4.87 0.80
N SER A 539 20.82 5.42 2.01
CA SER A 539 21.42 4.87 3.22
C SER A 539 20.64 5.33 4.45
N SER A 540 20.90 4.71 5.60
CA SER A 540 20.33 5.09 6.90
C SER A 540 20.52 6.58 7.27
N LEU A 541 21.55 7.22 6.69
CA LEU A 541 21.87 8.63 6.91
C LEU A 541 21.43 9.56 5.77
N SER A 542 21.20 9.04 4.56
CA SER A 542 20.85 9.85 3.39
C SER A 542 19.49 10.55 3.56
N LYS A 543 19.34 11.66 2.85
CA LYS A 543 18.05 12.34 2.64
C LYS A 543 17.48 12.07 1.24
N ASN A 544 18.30 11.50 0.35
CA ASN A 544 17.88 11.12 -0.99
C ASN A 544 17.19 9.76 -0.91
N ALA A 545 16.06 9.64 -1.60
CA ALA A 545 15.29 8.43 -1.71
C ALA A 545 14.71 8.38 -3.12
N ASP A 546 14.72 7.19 -3.73
CA ASP A 546 14.16 7.02 -5.06
C ASP A 546 12.65 7.20 -5.04
N GLU A 547 12.12 7.65 -6.18
CA GLU A 547 10.71 7.90 -6.36
C GLU A 547 9.90 6.64 -6.54
N VAL A 548 8.91 6.46 -5.66
CA VAL A 548 7.86 5.48 -5.81
C VAL A 548 6.50 6.16 -5.78
N MET A 549 5.63 5.72 -6.68
CA MET A 549 4.26 6.21 -6.79
C MET A 549 3.31 5.04 -6.59
N MET A 550 2.15 5.32 -6.04
CA MET A 550 1.14 4.31 -5.81
C MET A 550 -0.25 4.89 -6.03
N HIS A 551 -1.13 4.03 -6.50
CA HIS A 551 -2.55 4.21 -6.45
C HIS A 551 -3.14 3.19 -5.51
N ALA A 552 -4.03 3.64 -4.63
CA ALA A 552 -4.81 2.79 -3.75
C ALA A 552 -6.31 3.02 -4.01
N SER A 553 -7.06 1.94 -4.17
CA SER A 553 -8.53 1.97 -4.25
C SER A 553 -9.13 1.13 -3.14
N VAL A 554 -10.08 1.70 -2.40
CA VAL A 554 -10.83 1.01 -1.34
C VAL A 554 -12.29 0.92 -1.76
N MET A 555 -12.84 -0.28 -1.68
CA MET A 555 -14.14 -0.61 -2.26
C MET A 555 -14.86 -1.55 -1.32
N ASP A 556 -16.16 -1.34 -1.10
CA ASP A 556 -16.97 -2.38 -0.49
C ASP A 556 -17.30 -3.48 -1.50
N ALA A 557 -17.53 -4.69 -1.01
CA ALA A 557 -18.03 -5.78 -1.84
C ALA A 557 -19.02 -6.66 -1.12
N GLU A 558 -20.08 -7.05 -1.84
CA GLU A 558 -20.95 -8.09 -1.35
C GLU A 558 -20.19 -9.42 -1.26
N PRO A 559 -20.47 -10.25 -0.25
CA PRO A 559 -19.86 -11.56 -0.18
C PRO A 559 -20.18 -12.38 -1.43
N ASN A 560 -19.16 -13.03 -2.00
CA ASN A 560 -19.25 -13.85 -3.22
C ASN A 560 -19.49 -13.06 -4.53
N TYR A 561 -19.21 -11.75 -4.56
CA TYR A 561 -19.29 -10.94 -5.79
C TYR A 561 -18.42 -11.49 -6.94
N ASP A 562 -17.34 -12.19 -6.59
CA ASP A 562 -16.35 -12.80 -7.47
C ASP A 562 -16.77 -14.19 -8.00
N ALA A 563 -17.94 -14.69 -7.58
CA ALA A 563 -18.48 -15.93 -8.10
C ALA A 563 -18.82 -15.77 -9.60
N ARG A 564 -18.19 -16.60 -10.44
CA ARG A 564 -18.40 -16.60 -11.90
C ARG A 564 -19.83 -16.95 -12.29
N ILE A 565 -20.46 -17.81 -11.51
CA ILE A 565 -21.89 -18.09 -11.58
C ILE A 565 -22.45 -17.74 -10.20
N ASN A 566 -23.39 -16.80 -10.15
CA ASN A 566 -24.12 -16.43 -8.95
C ASN A 566 -25.62 -16.43 -9.26
N LEU A 567 -26.27 -17.58 -9.06
CA LEU A 567 -27.71 -17.70 -9.26
C LEU A 567 -28.44 -17.42 -7.96
N GLU A 568 -29.15 -16.29 -7.91
CA GLU A 568 -30.03 -15.96 -6.78
C GLU A 568 -31.47 -16.43 -7.04
N LEU A 569 -31.85 -17.52 -6.36
CA LEU A 569 -33.17 -18.11 -6.48
C LEU A 569 -34.08 -17.61 -5.34
N ASN A 570 -34.61 -16.40 -5.51
CA ASN A 570 -35.47 -15.74 -4.53
C ASN A 570 -36.93 -16.23 -4.65
N ASP A 571 -37.45 -16.85 -3.59
CA ASP A 571 -38.82 -17.40 -3.47
C ASP A 571 -39.27 -18.33 -4.62
N VAL A 572 -38.35 -19.10 -5.19
CA VAL A 572 -38.63 -20.01 -6.33
C VAL A 572 -39.39 -21.28 -5.93
N PHE A 573 -39.49 -21.54 -4.63
CA PHE A 573 -40.13 -22.73 -4.09
C PHE A 573 -41.42 -22.37 -3.36
N ASP A 574 -42.49 -23.06 -3.73
CA ASP A 574 -43.75 -23.02 -2.98
C ASP A 574 -43.57 -23.37 -1.49
N SER A 575 -44.52 -22.89 -0.68
CA SER A 575 -44.54 -23.17 0.76
C SER A 575 -44.66 -24.66 1.02
N ASP A 576 -43.80 -25.19 1.90
CA ASP A 576 -43.70 -26.62 2.23
C ASP A 576 -43.43 -27.55 1.03
N LYS A 577 -42.96 -26.99 -0.10
CA LYS A 577 -42.55 -27.73 -1.30
C LYS A 577 -41.09 -27.46 -1.65
N TRP A 578 -40.58 -28.33 -2.51
CA TRP A 578 -39.21 -28.30 -3.02
C TRP A 578 -39.12 -28.53 -4.54
N ASP A 579 -40.26 -28.54 -5.24
CA ASP A 579 -40.27 -28.64 -6.71
C ASP A 579 -39.75 -27.34 -7.33
N LEU A 580 -38.72 -27.45 -8.16
CA LEU A 580 -38.17 -26.32 -8.92
C LEU A 580 -38.92 -26.21 -10.26
N LEU A 581 -39.68 -25.12 -10.44
CA LEU A 581 -40.55 -24.93 -11.61
C LEU A 581 -39.88 -24.22 -12.80
N GLN A 582 -38.66 -23.72 -12.61
CA GLN A 582 -37.89 -22.97 -13.60
C GLN A 582 -36.54 -23.63 -13.87
N SER A 583 -35.95 -23.37 -15.04
CA SER A 583 -34.55 -23.75 -15.30
C SER A 583 -33.60 -22.92 -14.45
N LEU A 584 -32.41 -23.45 -14.18
CA LEU A 584 -31.38 -22.75 -13.43
C LEU A 584 -30.63 -21.76 -14.32
N PHE A 585 -30.29 -22.16 -15.54
CA PHE A 585 -29.52 -21.34 -16.47
C PHE A 585 -30.38 -20.77 -17.59
N THR A 586 -29.97 -19.60 -18.07
CA THR A 586 -30.54 -18.89 -19.23
C THR A 586 -29.47 -18.71 -20.32
N GLN A 587 -29.81 -18.04 -21.44
CA GLN A 587 -28.82 -17.75 -22.49
C GLN A 587 -27.74 -16.75 -22.03
N GLU A 588 -28.08 -15.87 -21.08
CA GLU A 588 -27.16 -14.87 -20.52
C GLU A 588 -26.01 -15.54 -19.75
N ASP A 589 -26.23 -16.73 -19.19
CA ASP A 589 -25.23 -17.50 -18.44
C ASP A 589 -24.23 -18.25 -19.33
N SER A 590 -24.39 -18.21 -20.65
CA SER A 590 -23.63 -19.04 -21.59
C SER A 590 -22.11 -18.85 -21.48
N VAL A 591 -21.62 -17.61 -21.34
CA VAL A 591 -20.19 -17.33 -21.23
C VAL A 591 -19.62 -17.84 -19.90
N ALA A 592 -20.32 -17.60 -18.79
CA ALA A 592 -19.91 -18.10 -17.47
C ALA A 592 -19.86 -19.64 -17.43
N LEU A 593 -20.82 -20.30 -18.10
CA LEU A 593 -20.83 -21.75 -18.27
C LEU A 593 -19.67 -22.26 -19.12
N HIS A 594 -19.33 -21.57 -20.20
CA HIS A 594 -18.15 -21.89 -21.01
C HIS A 594 -16.88 -21.85 -20.16
N VAL A 595 -16.68 -20.77 -19.39
CA VAL A 595 -15.52 -20.65 -18.49
C VAL A 595 -15.52 -21.78 -17.46
N PHE A 596 -16.66 -22.09 -16.84
CA PHE A 596 -16.77 -23.21 -15.92
C PHE A 596 -16.41 -24.56 -16.56
N PHE A 597 -16.83 -24.80 -17.80
CA PHE A 597 -16.48 -26.02 -18.53
C PHE A 597 -15.00 -26.08 -18.90
N GLU A 598 -14.40 -24.97 -19.32
CA GLU A 598 -12.97 -24.88 -19.58
C GLU A 598 -12.15 -25.19 -18.31
N SER A 599 -12.52 -24.61 -17.17
CA SER A 599 -11.88 -24.91 -15.89
C SER A 599 -12.03 -26.39 -15.50
N LEU A 600 -13.18 -27.01 -15.77
CA LEU A 600 -13.37 -28.45 -15.55
C LEU A 600 -12.52 -29.33 -16.49
N LEU A 601 -12.04 -28.82 -17.63
CA LEU A 601 -11.08 -29.53 -18.48
C LEU A 601 -9.65 -29.47 -17.90
N GLU A 602 -9.34 -28.46 -17.07
CA GLU A 602 -8.05 -28.31 -16.42
C GLU A 602 -7.84 -29.33 -15.31
N LYS A 603 -7.09 -30.40 -15.60
CA LYS A 603 -6.88 -31.52 -14.67
C LYS A 603 -6.18 -31.14 -13.36
N LYS A 604 -5.45 -30.02 -13.33
CA LYS A 604 -4.68 -29.58 -12.16
C LYS A 604 -5.53 -28.85 -11.12
N MET A 605 -6.58 -28.14 -11.54
CA MET A 605 -7.50 -27.47 -10.62
C MET A 605 -8.25 -28.53 -9.83
N GLU A 606 -8.43 -28.36 -8.53
CA GLU A 606 -9.30 -29.24 -7.74
C GLU A 606 -10.77 -28.85 -7.99
N PHE A 607 -11.69 -29.82 -8.02
CA PHE A 607 -13.13 -29.52 -8.14
C PHE A 607 -13.90 -30.09 -6.96
N THR A 608 -14.50 -29.19 -6.18
CA THR A 608 -15.24 -29.51 -4.95
C THR A 608 -16.66 -28.98 -5.05
N ILE A 609 -17.61 -29.78 -4.59
CA ILE A 609 -19.02 -29.38 -4.45
C ILE A 609 -19.36 -29.33 -2.96
N ILE A 610 -19.90 -28.20 -2.52
CA ILE A 610 -20.39 -27.98 -1.18
C ILE A 610 -21.91 -27.75 -1.25
N SER A 611 -22.69 -28.52 -0.49
CA SER A 611 -24.15 -28.40 -0.48
C SER A 611 -24.66 -28.32 0.94
N ARG A 612 -25.50 -27.31 1.24
CA ARG A 612 -25.98 -27.04 2.60
C ARG A 612 -27.46 -26.71 2.65
N GLY A 613 -28.20 -27.49 3.44
CA GLY A 613 -29.52 -27.12 3.94
C GLY A 613 -29.36 -26.27 5.19
N GLN A 614 -29.50 -24.95 5.04
CA GLN A 614 -29.15 -24.00 6.11
C GLN A 614 -30.28 -23.81 7.13
N GLY A 615 -31.49 -24.29 6.86
CA GLY A 615 -32.65 -24.13 7.72
C GLY A 615 -33.17 -22.71 7.71
N VAL A 616 -33.53 -22.17 8.87
CA VAL A 616 -34.08 -20.82 8.99
C VAL A 616 -32.97 -19.78 8.73
N GLY A 617 -33.21 -18.90 7.76
CA GLY A 617 -32.33 -17.78 7.45
C GLY A 617 -32.52 -16.58 8.39
N LYS A 618 -31.47 -15.78 8.53
CA LYS A 618 -31.53 -14.40 9.04
C LYS A 618 -30.85 -13.47 8.04
N TRP A 619 -31.36 -12.25 7.91
CA TRP A 619 -30.71 -11.20 7.14
C TRP A 619 -29.62 -10.56 7.99
N ASN A 620 -28.37 -10.53 7.51
CA ASN A 620 -27.26 -9.89 8.24
C ASN A 620 -26.97 -8.45 7.77
N GLY A 621 -27.77 -7.86 6.89
CA GLY A 621 -27.50 -6.56 6.28
C GLY A 621 -27.09 -6.66 4.82
N ALA A 622 -26.35 -7.71 4.44
CA ALA A 622 -25.86 -7.92 3.08
C ALA A 622 -26.39 -9.21 2.42
N LYS A 623 -26.56 -10.29 3.18
CA LYS A 623 -27.08 -11.56 2.67
C LYS A 623 -27.87 -12.35 3.70
N THR A 624 -28.60 -13.34 3.20
CA THR A 624 -29.25 -14.34 4.05
C THR A 624 -28.22 -15.35 4.54
N VAL A 625 -28.06 -15.44 5.85
CA VAL A 625 -27.15 -16.39 6.52
C VAL A 625 -27.94 -17.30 7.45
N LYS A 626 -27.34 -18.43 7.85
CA LYS A 626 -27.99 -19.35 8.79
C LYS A 626 -28.26 -18.66 10.13
N ASN A 627 -29.49 -18.78 10.63
CA ASN A 627 -29.78 -18.46 12.01
C ASN A 627 -29.52 -19.69 12.89
N TYR A 628 -28.47 -19.64 13.70
CA TYR A 628 -28.12 -20.74 14.62
C TYR A 628 -29.08 -20.85 15.82
N GLN A 629 -29.82 -19.79 16.14
CA GLN A 629 -30.81 -19.76 17.23
C GLN A 629 -32.11 -19.10 16.72
N PRO A 630 -32.87 -19.80 15.84
CA PRO A 630 -34.04 -19.22 15.22
C PRO A 630 -35.24 -19.17 16.17
N GLU A 631 -35.86 -18.00 16.28
CA GLU A 631 -37.21 -17.87 16.80
C GLU A 631 -38.20 -18.24 15.70
N THR A 632 -38.95 -19.32 15.88
CA THR A 632 -39.88 -19.84 14.87
C THR A 632 -41.30 -19.33 15.12
N LEU A 633 -42.00 -19.01 14.04
CA LEU A 633 -43.38 -18.54 14.06
C LEU A 633 -44.32 -19.70 13.68
N ASP A 634 -45.45 -19.83 14.37
CA ASP A 634 -46.47 -20.82 14.00
C ASP A 634 -47.24 -20.43 12.73
N ARG A 635 -47.32 -19.13 12.42
CA ARG A 635 -47.98 -18.58 11.23
C ARG A 635 -47.42 -17.20 10.89
N TYR A 636 -47.59 -16.75 9.65
CA TYR A 636 -47.28 -15.36 9.29
C TYR A 636 -48.13 -14.38 10.10
N PRO A 637 -47.56 -13.24 10.54
CA PRO A 637 -48.30 -12.23 11.30
C PRO A 637 -49.38 -11.58 10.44
N GLY A 638 -50.50 -11.16 11.04
CA GLY A 638 -51.59 -10.50 10.32
C GLY A 638 -52.29 -11.41 9.29
N THR A 639 -52.53 -10.89 8.08
CA THR A 639 -53.20 -11.62 6.99
C THR A 639 -52.16 -12.42 6.18
N PRO A 640 -52.17 -13.77 6.24
CA PRO A 640 -51.09 -14.59 5.68
C PRO A 640 -50.84 -14.41 4.17
N SER A 641 -51.87 -14.12 3.38
CA SER A 641 -51.72 -13.86 1.94
C SER A 641 -50.95 -12.58 1.63
N VAL A 642 -50.93 -11.63 2.56
CA VAL A 642 -50.23 -10.35 2.43
C VAL A 642 -48.87 -10.44 3.09
N SER A 643 -48.80 -10.92 4.34
CA SER A 643 -47.57 -10.97 5.11
C SER A 643 -46.57 -12.01 4.62
N LYS A 644 -47.02 -13.08 3.94
CA LYS A 644 -46.11 -13.99 3.23
C LYS A 644 -45.30 -13.28 2.14
N MET A 645 -45.89 -12.28 1.50
CA MET A 645 -45.30 -11.50 0.42
C MET A 645 -44.54 -10.26 0.92
N ASP A 646 -44.37 -10.12 2.24
CA ASP A 646 -43.54 -9.08 2.82
C ASP A 646 -42.06 -9.35 2.50
N SER A 647 -41.32 -8.30 2.10
CA SER A 647 -39.92 -8.37 1.71
C SER A 647 -39.04 -8.98 2.80
N THR A 648 -39.42 -8.80 4.08
CA THR A 648 -38.70 -9.34 5.24
C THR A 648 -38.71 -10.87 5.30
N PHE A 649 -39.78 -11.53 4.82
CA PHE A 649 -39.87 -12.99 4.71
C PHE A 649 -39.37 -13.50 3.36
N LEU A 650 -39.71 -12.80 2.27
CA LEU A 650 -39.29 -13.17 0.91
C LEU A 650 -37.77 -13.32 0.80
N ARG A 651 -37.01 -12.34 1.31
CA ARG A 651 -35.53 -12.37 1.27
C ARG A 651 -34.91 -13.56 2.02
N LEU A 652 -35.65 -14.15 2.98
CA LEU A 652 -35.18 -15.31 3.75
C LEU A 652 -35.49 -16.64 3.04
N ARG A 653 -36.48 -16.66 2.14
CA ARG A 653 -36.79 -17.80 1.27
C ARG A 653 -35.87 -17.78 0.04
N LYS A 654 -34.56 -17.81 0.29
CA LYS A 654 -33.52 -17.75 -0.73
C LYS A 654 -32.87 -19.11 -0.92
N SER A 655 -32.59 -19.46 -2.16
CA SER A 655 -31.60 -20.47 -2.51
C SER A 655 -30.55 -19.83 -3.41
N GLU A 656 -29.33 -20.34 -3.39
CA GLU A 656 -28.24 -19.80 -4.18
C GLU A 656 -27.37 -20.92 -4.76
N VAL A 657 -26.89 -20.69 -5.98
CA VAL A 657 -25.84 -21.50 -6.61
C VAL A 657 -24.67 -20.58 -6.92
N LEU A 658 -23.53 -20.88 -6.32
CA LEU A 658 -22.31 -20.12 -6.48
C LEU A 658 -21.25 -21.01 -7.12
N VAL A 659 -20.58 -20.54 -8.17
CA VAL A 659 -19.39 -21.20 -8.71
C VAL A 659 -18.23 -20.21 -8.65
N ARG A 660 -17.27 -20.50 -7.79
CA ARG A 660 -15.99 -19.79 -7.73
C ARG A 660 -14.95 -20.56 -8.53
N ILE A 661 -14.19 -19.83 -9.33
CA ILE A 661 -13.15 -20.37 -10.20
C ILE A 661 -11.91 -19.50 -9.97
N ASP A 662 -11.07 -19.96 -9.06
CA ASP A 662 -9.81 -19.30 -8.71
C ASP A 662 -8.66 -20.30 -8.91
N ARG A 663 -8.04 -20.74 -7.83
CA ARG A 663 -7.00 -21.80 -7.81
C ARG A 663 -7.63 -23.19 -7.75
N ASP A 664 -8.86 -23.26 -7.27
CA ASP A 664 -9.74 -24.40 -7.30
C ASP A 664 -11.12 -24.00 -7.82
N ILE A 665 -11.92 -25.01 -8.15
CA ILE A 665 -13.29 -24.86 -8.61
C ILE A 665 -14.18 -25.28 -7.45
N VAL A 666 -14.90 -24.32 -6.88
CA VAL A 666 -15.81 -24.56 -5.76
C VAL A 666 -17.23 -24.23 -6.21
N LEU A 667 -18.07 -25.26 -6.33
CA LEU A 667 -19.50 -25.12 -6.54
C LEU A 667 -20.21 -25.24 -5.20
N GLU A 668 -20.96 -24.22 -4.82
CA GLU A 668 -21.69 -24.13 -3.56
C GLU A 668 -23.18 -23.99 -3.83
N VAL A 669 -24.00 -24.83 -3.18
CA VAL A 669 -25.46 -24.71 -3.20
C VAL A 669 -25.97 -24.56 -1.77
N ASN A 670 -26.61 -23.44 -1.48
CA ASN A 670 -27.23 -23.18 -0.19
C ASN A 670 -28.74 -22.96 -0.38
N SER A 671 -29.54 -23.43 0.57
CA SER A 671 -30.96 -23.10 0.63
C SER A 671 -31.38 -22.71 2.03
N PHE A 672 -32.26 -21.72 2.11
CA PHE A 672 -32.78 -21.15 3.33
C PHE A 672 -34.31 -21.20 3.33
N THR A 673 -34.88 -21.20 4.52
CA THR A 673 -36.31 -21.06 4.77
C THR A 673 -36.55 -19.84 5.65
N ASP A 674 -37.77 -19.31 5.61
CA ASP A 674 -38.18 -18.24 6.53
C ASP A 674 -38.48 -18.83 7.93
N PRO A 675 -38.76 -18.02 8.97
CA PRO A 675 -38.94 -18.52 10.32
C PRO A 675 -40.31 -19.18 10.55
N VAL A 676 -41.20 -19.28 9.55
CA VAL A 676 -42.49 -19.95 9.73
C VAL A 676 -42.28 -21.47 9.74
N LYS A 677 -42.84 -22.14 10.74
CA LYS A 677 -42.69 -23.59 10.91
C LYS A 677 -43.21 -24.35 9.69
N SER A 678 -42.34 -25.18 9.13
CA SER A 678 -42.68 -26.05 8.01
C SER A 678 -43.54 -27.23 8.45
N ASN A 679 -44.51 -27.61 7.62
CA ASN A 679 -45.38 -28.76 7.84
C ASN A 679 -45.04 -29.99 7.00
N ILE A 680 -43.86 -30.04 6.38
CA ILE A 680 -43.47 -31.16 5.51
C ILE A 680 -43.60 -32.53 6.19
N SER A 681 -43.93 -33.53 5.37
CA SER A 681 -43.94 -34.94 5.75
C SER A 681 -42.64 -35.60 5.32
N VAL A 682 -41.82 -36.02 6.29
CA VAL A 682 -40.56 -36.73 6.04
C VAL A 682 -40.82 -38.23 6.17
N SER A 683 -40.60 -38.99 5.09
CA SER A 683 -40.84 -40.45 5.05
C SER A 683 -39.57 -41.29 5.16
N ASN A 684 -38.38 -40.71 4.96
CA ASN A 684 -37.11 -41.43 5.02
C ASN A 684 -36.70 -41.69 6.49
N GLU A 685 -36.55 -42.97 6.86
CA GLU A 685 -36.19 -43.40 8.22
C GLU A 685 -34.82 -42.88 8.68
N THR A 686 -33.84 -42.79 7.78
CA THR A 686 -32.49 -42.29 8.08
C THR A 686 -32.51 -40.81 8.46
N ILE A 687 -33.30 -40.02 7.72
CA ILE A 687 -33.51 -38.60 8.01
C ILE A 687 -34.28 -38.44 9.32
N LEU A 688 -35.35 -39.20 9.53
CA LEU A 688 -36.14 -39.17 10.78
C LEU A 688 -35.29 -39.50 12.02
N ALA A 689 -34.45 -40.53 11.94
CA ALA A 689 -33.53 -40.89 13.01
C ALA A 689 -32.55 -39.76 13.33
N ALA A 690 -31.99 -39.12 12.30
CA ALA A 690 -31.09 -37.99 12.44
C ALA A 690 -31.78 -36.73 12.98
N MET A 691 -33.02 -36.45 12.57
CA MET A 691 -33.82 -35.35 13.12
C MET A 691 -33.98 -35.50 14.64
N ASN A 692 -34.31 -36.69 15.12
CA ASN A 692 -34.45 -36.97 16.54
C ASN A 692 -33.11 -36.87 17.29
N LYS A 693 -32.04 -37.43 16.72
CA LYS A 693 -30.71 -37.45 17.35
C LYS A 693 -30.10 -36.05 17.47
N TYR A 694 -30.20 -35.24 16.41
CA TYR A 694 -29.57 -33.92 16.32
C TYR A 694 -30.53 -32.76 16.54
N LYS A 695 -31.80 -33.05 16.87
CA LYS A 695 -32.88 -32.07 17.09
C LYS A 695 -33.08 -31.13 15.89
N LEU A 696 -33.02 -31.67 14.68
CA LEU A 696 -33.23 -30.88 13.46
C LEU A 696 -34.70 -30.53 13.29
N SER A 697 -34.98 -29.29 12.91
CA SER A 697 -36.33 -28.81 12.63
C SER A 697 -36.81 -29.28 11.24
N LYS A 698 -38.12 -29.19 11.01
CA LYS A 698 -38.68 -29.41 9.66
C LYS A 698 -38.18 -28.38 8.65
N ASN A 699 -37.91 -27.14 9.08
CA ASN A 699 -37.30 -26.09 8.27
C ASN A 699 -35.88 -26.48 7.82
N ASP A 700 -35.07 -27.07 8.71
CA ASP A 700 -33.75 -27.60 8.36
C ASP A 700 -33.86 -28.65 7.25
N ILE A 701 -34.78 -29.60 7.39
CA ILE A 701 -34.97 -30.66 6.40
C ILE A 701 -35.57 -30.15 5.10
N LEU A 702 -36.54 -29.23 5.13
CA LEU A 702 -37.10 -28.61 3.93
C LEU A 702 -36.01 -27.91 3.12
N SER A 703 -35.12 -27.17 3.77
CA SER A 703 -33.99 -26.52 3.11
C SER A 703 -33.03 -27.55 2.46
N ALA A 704 -32.88 -28.72 3.07
CA ALA A 704 -32.07 -29.81 2.51
C ALA A 704 -32.74 -30.43 1.27
N TYR A 705 -34.06 -30.65 1.28
CA TYR A 705 -34.81 -31.11 0.10
C TYR A 705 -34.71 -30.12 -1.07
N ARG A 706 -34.81 -28.81 -0.79
CA ARG A 706 -34.62 -27.75 -1.81
C ARG A 706 -33.20 -27.78 -2.39
N THR A 707 -32.19 -27.91 -1.54
CA THR A 707 -30.79 -28.06 -1.96
C THR A 707 -30.60 -29.31 -2.84
N ALA A 708 -31.17 -30.44 -2.44
CA ALA A 708 -31.11 -31.69 -3.22
C ALA A 708 -31.77 -31.54 -4.60
N THR A 709 -32.90 -30.84 -4.67
CA THR A 709 -33.60 -30.59 -5.94
C THR A 709 -32.79 -29.72 -6.88
N ILE A 710 -32.17 -28.65 -6.37
CA ILE A 710 -31.24 -27.81 -7.15
C ILE A 710 -30.04 -28.62 -7.63
N MET A 711 -29.46 -29.47 -6.78
CA MET A 711 -28.33 -30.32 -7.17
C MET A 711 -28.69 -31.31 -8.29
N ASN A 712 -29.90 -31.87 -8.28
CA ASN A 712 -30.39 -32.74 -9.36
C ASN A 712 -30.64 -31.95 -10.66
N ALA A 713 -31.22 -30.75 -10.55
CA ALA A 713 -31.43 -29.85 -11.69
C ALA A 713 -30.09 -29.43 -12.32
N LEU A 714 -29.10 -29.02 -11.49
CA LEU A 714 -27.74 -28.68 -11.94
C LEU A 714 -27.11 -29.82 -12.72
N GLN A 715 -27.19 -31.05 -12.22
CA GLN A 715 -26.65 -32.21 -12.91
C GLN A 715 -27.26 -32.38 -14.30
N LYS A 716 -28.59 -32.27 -14.41
CA LYS A 716 -29.31 -32.46 -15.67
C LYS A 716 -28.98 -31.35 -16.67
N GLU A 717 -29.00 -30.10 -16.23
CA GLU A 717 -28.74 -28.92 -17.07
C GLU A 717 -27.28 -28.88 -17.52
N ILE A 718 -26.31 -29.08 -16.62
CA ILE A 718 -24.87 -29.10 -16.96
C ILE A 718 -24.56 -30.21 -17.97
N ASN A 719 -25.11 -31.41 -17.80
CA ASN A 719 -24.91 -32.50 -18.75
C ASN A 719 -25.44 -32.15 -20.16
N THR A 720 -26.55 -31.43 -20.22
CA THR A 720 -27.16 -31.01 -21.49
C THR A 720 -26.35 -29.89 -22.12
N LEU A 721 -26.04 -28.85 -21.35
CA LEU A 721 -25.33 -27.65 -21.81
C LEU A 721 -23.89 -27.95 -22.22
N ALA A 722 -23.17 -28.83 -21.49
CA ALA A 722 -21.85 -29.28 -21.89
C ALA A 722 -21.85 -29.97 -23.26
N GLY A 723 -22.89 -30.78 -23.56
CA GLY A 723 -23.06 -31.40 -24.86
C GLY A 723 -23.43 -30.42 -25.99
N MET A 724 -24.00 -29.26 -25.66
CA MET A 724 -24.32 -28.20 -26.62
C MET A 724 -23.13 -27.27 -26.90
N TYR A 725 -22.35 -26.96 -25.87
CA TYR A 725 -21.31 -25.92 -25.91
C TYR A 725 -19.91 -26.44 -26.23
N LEU A 726 -19.62 -27.72 -25.96
CA LEU A 726 -18.30 -28.29 -26.16
C LEU A 726 -18.26 -29.32 -27.30
N SER A 727 -17.04 -29.63 -27.74
CA SER A 727 -16.78 -30.80 -28.58
C SER A 727 -17.23 -32.08 -27.85
N ARG A 728 -17.62 -33.12 -28.59
CA ARG A 728 -18.08 -34.39 -27.99
C ARG A 728 -17.04 -35.00 -27.04
N GLU A 729 -15.76 -34.88 -27.36
CA GLU A 729 -14.68 -35.40 -26.54
C GLU A 729 -14.57 -34.63 -25.21
N ASP A 730 -14.60 -33.30 -25.28
CA ASP A 730 -14.45 -32.45 -24.10
C ASP A 730 -15.70 -32.43 -23.23
N ALA A 731 -16.89 -32.44 -23.85
CA ALA A 731 -18.16 -32.62 -23.15
C ALA A 731 -18.14 -33.89 -22.29
N THR A 732 -17.64 -35.01 -22.83
CA THR A 732 -17.54 -36.28 -22.09
C THR A 732 -16.64 -36.12 -20.85
N LYS A 733 -15.48 -35.47 -20.99
CA LYS A 733 -14.55 -35.23 -19.88
C LYS A 733 -15.18 -34.37 -18.78
N VAL A 734 -15.85 -33.27 -19.16
CA VAL A 734 -16.53 -32.35 -18.23
C VAL A 734 -17.66 -33.06 -17.51
N ILE A 735 -18.53 -33.76 -18.24
CA ILE A 735 -19.66 -34.52 -17.70
C ILE A 735 -19.17 -35.58 -16.71
N ASP A 736 -18.14 -36.36 -17.07
CA ASP A 736 -17.61 -37.41 -16.20
C ASP A 736 -17.01 -36.83 -14.92
N ARG A 737 -16.23 -35.75 -15.03
CA ARG A 737 -15.63 -35.07 -13.88
C ARG A 737 -16.69 -34.50 -12.96
N PHE A 738 -17.67 -33.79 -13.50
CA PHE A 738 -18.77 -33.21 -12.74
C PHE A 738 -19.56 -34.30 -12.00
N ASN A 739 -20.01 -35.33 -12.73
CA ASN A 739 -20.82 -36.42 -12.18
C ASN A 739 -20.06 -37.25 -11.14
N LYS A 740 -18.75 -37.44 -11.30
CA LYS A 740 -17.90 -38.15 -10.32
C LYS A 740 -17.86 -37.42 -8.99
N THR A 741 -17.74 -36.09 -8.99
CA THR A 741 -17.78 -35.28 -7.76
C THR A 741 -19.20 -35.23 -7.20
N TRP A 742 -20.20 -35.00 -8.06
CA TRP A 742 -21.62 -34.95 -7.70
C TRP A 742 -22.09 -36.20 -6.94
N ARG A 743 -21.70 -37.41 -7.38
CA ARG A 743 -22.07 -38.67 -6.70
C ARG A 743 -21.55 -38.77 -5.26
N LYS A 744 -20.49 -38.03 -4.92
CA LYS A 744 -19.90 -38.02 -3.57
C LYS A 744 -20.51 -36.96 -2.67
N VAL A 745 -21.35 -36.09 -3.21
CA VAL A 745 -21.92 -34.95 -2.48
C VAL A 745 -22.79 -35.42 -1.33
N ARG A 746 -22.64 -34.73 -0.20
CA ARG A 746 -23.50 -34.85 0.96
C ARG A 746 -24.03 -33.47 1.31
N ILE A 747 -25.33 -33.39 1.59
CA ILE A 747 -25.99 -32.15 2.00
C ILE A 747 -25.79 -32.01 3.50
N SER A 748 -25.04 -30.99 3.90
CA SER A 748 -24.84 -30.65 5.31
C SER A 748 -26.10 -30.00 5.88
N VAL A 749 -26.52 -30.46 7.05
CA VAL A 749 -27.68 -29.96 7.79
C VAL A 749 -27.34 -29.93 9.27
N GLY A 750 -26.96 -28.74 9.77
CA GLY A 750 -26.50 -28.58 11.15
C GLY A 750 -25.27 -29.46 11.44
N PRO A 751 -25.27 -30.29 12.51
CA PRO A 751 -24.14 -31.13 12.88
C PRO A 751 -24.05 -32.46 12.10
N THR A 752 -24.92 -32.70 11.11
CA THR A 752 -24.93 -33.94 10.31
C THR A 752 -24.95 -33.64 8.80
N SER A 753 -24.86 -34.69 7.99
CA SER A 753 -25.04 -34.60 6.53
C SER A 753 -25.72 -35.84 5.96
N PHE A 754 -26.39 -35.69 4.83
CA PHE A 754 -27.17 -36.73 4.16
C PHE A 754 -26.68 -36.94 2.73
N LYS A 755 -26.75 -38.17 2.20
CA LYS A 755 -26.46 -38.41 0.76
C LYS A 755 -27.60 -37.87 -0.09
N LEU A 756 -27.31 -37.42 -1.31
CA LEU A 756 -28.36 -37.02 -2.27
C LEU A 756 -29.40 -38.11 -2.49
N SER A 757 -28.98 -39.38 -2.56
CA SER A 757 -29.88 -40.54 -2.74
C SER A 757 -30.84 -40.80 -1.58
N GLU A 758 -30.63 -40.17 -0.41
CA GLU A 758 -31.54 -40.30 0.75
C GLU A 758 -32.76 -39.37 0.61
N PHE A 759 -32.67 -38.35 -0.24
CA PHE A 759 -33.80 -37.52 -0.63
C PHE A 759 -34.45 -38.17 -1.86
N ASN A 760 -35.50 -38.97 -1.64
CA ASN A 760 -36.28 -39.61 -2.71
C ASN A 760 -36.98 -38.53 -3.56
N LEU A 761 -36.26 -38.00 -4.56
CA LEU A 761 -36.68 -36.94 -5.46
C LEU A 761 -37.03 -37.47 -6.85
#